data_AF-A0A934ZNA3-F1
#
_entry.id   AF-A0A934ZNA3-F1
#
_cell.length_a   1.000
_cell.length_b   1.000
_cell.length_c   1.000
_cell.angle_alpha   90.00
_cell.angle_beta   90.00
_cell.angle_gamma   90.00
#
_symmetry.space_group_name_H-M   'P 1'
#
loop_
_entity.id
_entity.type
_entity.pdbx_description
1 polymer ?
#
loop_
_entity_poly.entity_id
_entity_poly.type
_entity_poly.pdbx_seq_one_letter_code
_entity_poly.pdbx_strand_id
1 'polypeptide(L)'
;MEPTAPPRWRVVLPALVALLALAHWPLFAGRSVIFRDTWLWVIPARALVRDALLSGRLPRWNPFVGLGFSVPSEPLYGLFYPPHLATTLPFADVAWGASLDAWLHLLLGALGCAALASRLGARSLGAVVAGLAWSLSGPTQSTWSLGVILYGSAWIPWCAVAAHDLSTAPPGAPWRRALLLAMVPLAMALLVGEPFIALFGALAGVAMALPSTPPRQWPRSLGAWALASAGALLLAAPTLAPMLAGAASSQRATPLSRLVAEQMSMPPWRLLDLGVFGGVGLAWSLRIDPAVNALLDPAPLLESMYLLSAVVLLAALGLGRSRPRVALLSLALLGVALSLGHHTPVHGVWRVVALPFRYMRSPEKYLALTTVAVAALAGLGVDRLLRERRAALVATACAAGVYLALWASARAWMPVGLSRVIPQGAVFGVACAALLAAAALLARRRPTAAAALVVAAVALDLGENVRRFPRWGDWAVAGREPAMAAAMRSVGPRGHPPRLYRSDALERSRRSFGEATGFLRETMRANTNGLYGVAELPGYDVGVPLETTALVERRRIDALRVLSVDAALMPTRSGAPPAGLQRLSEVAPGATLHRVLDTLPRSYVARESVELSLEGRARAPARPGGGARGAGAAAGITKHGHSGGHRGEGGALSIGLHGRRRARGRL
;
A
#
# COMPACT_ATOMS: atom_id res chain seq x y z
N MET A 1 29.09 -20.03 -30.99
CA MET A 1 27.76 -19.50 -30.62
C MET A 1 27.58 -18.19 -31.36
N GLU A 2 26.66 -18.13 -32.31
CA GLU A 2 26.30 -16.85 -32.95
C GLU A 2 25.83 -15.86 -31.87
N PRO A 3 26.34 -14.61 -31.85
CA PRO A 3 25.87 -13.61 -30.91
C PRO A 3 24.37 -13.40 -31.12
N THR A 4 23.59 -13.62 -30.07
CA THR A 4 22.14 -13.41 -30.12
C THR A 4 21.85 -11.94 -30.38
N ALA A 5 21.13 -11.64 -31.47
CA ALA A 5 20.77 -10.27 -31.81
C ALA A 5 20.05 -9.57 -30.62
N PRO A 6 20.42 -8.31 -30.30
CA PRO A 6 19.79 -7.58 -29.21
C PRO A 6 18.30 -7.34 -29.48
N PRO A 7 17.50 -7.14 -28.43
CA PRO A 7 16.07 -6.91 -28.58
C PRO A 7 15.80 -5.64 -29.39
N ARG A 8 14.83 -5.75 -30.29
CA ARG A 8 14.38 -4.63 -31.12
C ARG A 8 13.38 -3.81 -30.32
N TRP A 9 13.85 -2.76 -29.63
CA TRP A 9 12.99 -1.88 -28.80
C TRP A 9 11.85 -1.22 -29.57
N ARG A 10 12.00 -1.02 -30.89
CA ARG A 10 10.91 -0.59 -31.79
C ARG A 10 9.72 -1.56 -31.82
N VAL A 11 9.90 -2.81 -31.37
CA VAL A 11 8.84 -3.82 -31.23
C VAL A 11 8.41 -3.95 -29.77
N VAL A 12 9.37 -4.01 -28.84
CA VAL A 12 9.10 -4.25 -27.40
C VAL A 12 8.23 -3.15 -26.81
N LEU A 13 8.55 -1.88 -27.06
CA LEU A 13 7.82 -0.76 -26.47
C LEU A 13 6.37 -0.70 -26.98
N PRO A 14 6.08 -0.68 -28.30
CA PRO A 14 4.69 -0.67 -28.78
C PRO A 14 3.90 -1.88 -28.32
N ALA A 15 4.52 -3.07 -28.26
CA ALA A 15 3.84 -4.28 -27.79
C ALA A 15 3.42 -4.15 -26.31
N LEU A 16 4.32 -3.68 -25.43
CA LEU A 16 3.99 -3.47 -24.02
C LEU A 16 2.93 -2.39 -23.86
N VAL A 17 3.03 -1.26 -24.57
CA VAL A 17 2.02 -0.20 -24.54
C VAL A 17 0.66 -0.74 -24.94
N ALA A 18 0.57 -1.43 -26.08
CA ALA A 18 -0.70 -1.95 -26.59
C ALA A 18 -1.32 -3.01 -25.67
N LEU A 19 -0.53 -3.98 -25.20
CA LEU A 19 -1.02 -5.06 -24.34
C LEU A 19 -1.44 -4.55 -22.96
N LEU A 20 -0.68 -3.62 -22.36
CA LEU A 20 -1.03 -3.01 -21.09
C LEU A 20 -2.20 -2.02 -21.23
N ALA A 21 -2.34 -1.32 -22.36
CA ALA A 21 -3.51 -0.50 -22.60
C ALA A 21 -4.77 -1.35 -22.74
N LEU A 22 -4.70 -2.46 -23.47
CA LEU A 22 -5.80 -3.41 -23.64
C LEU A 22 -6.20 -4.06 -22.31
N ALA A 23 -5.23 -4.51 -21.51
CA ALA A 23 -5.49 -5.10 -20.20
C ALA A 23 -6.20 -4.10 -19.26
N HIS A 24 -5.84 -2.83 -19.36
CA HIS A 24 -6.33 -1.75 -18.51
C HIS A 24 -7.29 -0.80 -19.25
N TRP A 25 -8.01 -1.31 -20.25
CA TRP A 25 -8.92 -0.52 -21.08
C TRP A 25 -9.95 0.31 -20.29
N PRO A 26 -10.45 -0.09 -19.09
CA PRO A 26 -11.40 0.74 -18.35
C PRO A 26 -10.87 2.13 -18.01
N LEU A 27 -9.54 2.29 -17.81
CA LEU A 27 -8.90 3.60 -17.62
C LEU A 27 -9.17 4.54 -18.79
N PHE A 28 -9.02 4.03 -20.01
CA PHE A 28 -9.22 4.79 -21.25
C PHE A 28 -10.71 4.97 -21.58
N ALA A 29 -11.58 4.24 -20.89
CA ALA A 29 -13.03 4.46 -20.88
C ALA A 29 -13.50 5.38 -19.72
N GLY A 30 -12.59 6.14 -19.11
CA GLY A 30 -12.91 7.13 -18.07
C GLY A 30 -13.12 6.56 -16.66
N ARG A 31 -12.75 5.30 -16.41
CA ARG A 31 -12.80 4.70 -15.06
C ARG A 31 -11.51 4.98 -14.29
N SER A 32 -11.62 4.97 -12.96
CA SER A 32 -10.50 5.16 -12.05
C SER A 32 -10.46 4.08 -10.97
N VAL A 33 -9.31 3.87 -10.35
CA VAL A 33 -9.17 2.95 -9.21
C VAL A 33 -9.76 3.60 -7.96
N ILE A 34 -10.95 3.16 -7.52
CA ILE A 34 -11.66 3.70 -6.36
C ILE A 34 -11.70 2.64 -5.26
N PHE A 35 -10.53 2.31 -4.70
CA PHE A 35 -10.38 1.29 -3.68
C PHE A 35 -9.14 1.54 -2.79
N ARG A 36 -9.22 1.13 -1.52
CA ARG A 36 -8.16 1.24 -0.50
C ARG A 36 -7.45 2.60 -0.51
N ASP A 37 -6.13 2.61 -0.32
CA ASP A 37 -5.32 3.82 -0.15
C ASP A 37 -5.38 4.71 -1.39
N THR A 38 -5.57 4.15 -2.59
CA THR A 38 -5.78 4.98 -3.79
C THR A 38 -6.99 5.90 -3.60
N TRP A 39 -8.11 5.38 -3.09
CA TRP A 39 -9.31 6.16 -2.78
C TRP A 39 -9.19 6.98 -1.49
N LEU A 40 -8.71 6.36 -0.42
CA LEU A 40 -8.72 6.90 0.94
C LEU A 40 -7.52 7.77 1.27
N TRP A 41 -6.51 7.85 0.41
CA TRP A 41 -5.27 8.55 0.75
C TRP A 41 -4.64 9.25 -0.46
N VAL A 42 -4.36 8.53 -1.56
CA VAL A 42 -3.65 9.07 -2.73
C VAL A 42 -4.46 10.16 -3.42
N ILE A 43 -5.74 9.93 -3.70
CA ILE A 43 -6.60 10.91 -4.37
C ILE A 43 -6.77 12.18 -3.52
N PRO A 44 -7.15 12.10 -2.22
CA PRO A 44 -7.19 13.28 -1.34
C PRO A 44 -5.87 14.04 -1.25
N ALA A 45 -4.74 13.33 -1.11
CA ALA A 45 -3.42 13.94 -1.02
C ALA A 45 -3.06 14.71 -2.31
N ARG A 46 -3.31 14.11 -3.47
CA ARG A 46 -3.09 14.75 -4.78
C ARG A 46 -3.99 15.96 -5.01
N ALA A 47 -5.25 15.88 -4.61
CA ALA A 47 -6.19 17.00 -4.72
C ALA A 47 -5.69 18.20 -3.90
N LEU A 48 -5.24 17.97 -2.66
CA LEU A 48 -4.66 19.01 -1.82
C LEU A 48 -3.44 19.67 -2.45
N VAL A 49 -2.50 18.87 -2.98
CA VAL A 49 -1.29 19.38 -3.63
C VAL A 49 -1.64 20.18 -4.88
N ARG A 50 -2.54 19.64 -5.72
CA ARG A 50 -2.99 20.30 -6.94
C ARG A 50 -3.62 21.65 -6.65
N ASP A 51 -4.58 21.69 -5.73
CA ASP A 51 -5.33 22.91 -5.40
C ASP A 51 -4.42 23.98 -4.81
N ALA A 52 -3.46 23.60 -3.96
CA ALA A 52 -2.46 24.53 -3.46
C ALA A 52 -1.60 25.11 -4.59
N LEU A 53 -1.00 24.25 -5.42
CA LEU A 53 -0.08 24.70 -6.46
C LEU A 53 -0.77 25.53 -7.55
N LEU A 54 -1.96 25.13 -8.00
CA LEU A 54 -2.73 25.86 -9.01
C LEU A 54 -3.26 27.22 -8.49
N SER A 55 -3.37 27.38 -7.18
CA SER A 55 -3.74 28.66 -6.56
C SER A 55 -2.52 29.50 -6.15
N GLY A 56 -1.32 29.16 -6.63
CA GLY A 56 -0.09 29.89 -6.33
C GLY A 56 0.40 29.74 -4.89
N ARG A 57 -0.10 28.74 -4.15
CA ARG A 57 0.29 28.45 -2.77
C ARG A 57 1.18 27.21 -2.71
N LEU A 58 2.15 27.23 -1.81
CA LEU A 58 2.89 26.02 -1.48
C LEU A 58 2.05 25.15 -0.54
N PRO A 59 1.89 23.84 -0.79
CA PRO A 59 1.20 22.92 0.11
C PRO A 59 2.09 22.65 1.32
N ARG A 60 2.15 23.59 2.26
CA ARG A 60 2.99 23.49 3.48
C ARG A 60 2.29 22.77 4.62
N TRP A 61 0.96 22.82 4.64
CA TRP A 61 0.15 22.35 5.75
C TRP A 61 -1.12 21.67 5.23
N ASN A 62 -1.43 20.49 5.76
CA ASN A 62 -2.71 19.84 5.53
C ASN A 62 -3.62 20.15 6.74
N PRO A 63 -4.70 20.93 6.58
CA PRO A 63 -5.60 21.26 7.67
C PRO A 63 -6.72 20.23 7.90
N PHE A 64 -6.83 19.19 7.06
CA PHE A 64 -7.97 18.28 7.02
C PHE A 64 -7.80 16.99 7.82
N VAL A 65 -6.60 16.72 8.34
CA VAL A 65 -6.30 15.49 9.09
C VAL A 65 -5.71 15.84 10.44
N GLY A 66 -6.32 15.33 11.52
CA GLY A 66 -5.91 15.63 12.88
C GLY A 66 -6.12 17.10 13.24
N LEU A 67 -5.12 17.69 13.89
CA LEU A 67 -5.03 19.15 14.08
C LEU A 67 -4.30 19.84 12.91
N GLY A 68 -3.98 19.07 11.89
CA GLY A 68 -3.14 19.42 10.76
C GLY A 68 -1.68 19.01 10.96
N PHE A 69 -0.98 18.83 9.84
CA PHE A 69 0.44 18.45 9.82
C PHE A 69 1.19 19.06 8.62
N SER A 70 2.52 19.05 8.70
CA SER A 70 3.43 19.53 7.65
C SER A 70 3.42 18.58 6.45
N VAL A 71 2.91 19.04 5.30
CA VAL A 71 2.87 18.24 4.07
C VAL A 71 4.27 17.90 3.54
N PRO A 72 5.27 18.81 3.52
CA PRO A 72 6.63 18.45 3.12
C PRO A 72 7.26 17.36 3.99
N SER A 73 6.80 17.22 5.24
CA SER A 73 7.27 16.18 6.16
C SER A 73 6.61 14.82 5.94
N GLU A 74 5.54 14.76 5.14
CA GLU A 74 4.90 13.52 4.71
C GLU A 74 5.28 13.23 3.25
N PRO A 75 6.34 12.44 3.01
CA PRO A 75 6.94 12.30 1.69
C PRO A 75 6.00 11.63 0.69
N LEU A 76 5.01 10.86 1.16
CA LEU A 76 4.07 10.15 0.30
C LEU A 76 3.16 11.10 -0.51
N TYR A 77 3.07 12.40 -0.15
CA TYR A 77 2.34 13.39 -0.95
C TYR A 77 3.01 13.66 -2.31
N GLY A 78 4.24 13.18 -2.50
CA GLY A 78 4.95 13.24 -3.79
C GLY A 78 5.26 14.66 -4.26
N LEU A 79 5.36 15.62 -3.33
CA LEU A 79 5.57 17.05 -3.65
C LEU A 79 6.80 17.30 -4.52
N PHE A 80 7.85 16.49 -4.35
CA PHE A 80 9.10 16.59 -5.10
C PHE A 80 9.29 15.45 -6.10
N TYR A 81 8.24 14.68 -6.39
CA TYR A 81 8.31 13.57 -7.33
C TYR A 81 7.74 13.99 -8.70
N PRO A 82 8.59 14.23 -9.73
CA PRO A 82 8.14 14.82 -10.98
C PRO A 82 7.03 14.04 -11.72
N PRO A 83 7.05 12.70 -11.78
CA PRO A 83 5.98 11.94 -12.43
C PRO A 83 4.60 12.13 -11.79
N HIS A 84 4.51 12.27 -10.46
CA HIS A 84 3.24 12.59 -9.79
C HIS A 84 2.74 13.98 -10.18
N LEU A 85 3.63 14.98 -10.21
CA LEU A 85 3.24 16.35 -10.59
C LEU A 85 2.78 16.40 -12.05
N ALA A 86 3.48 15.72 -12.96
CA ALA A 86 3.16 15.66 -14.38
C ALA A 86 1.78 15.03 -14.67
N THR A 87 1.29 14.16 -13.77
CA THR A 87 -0.01 13.49 -13.89
C THR A 87 -1.09 14.08 -13.00
N THR A 88 -0.74 14.99 -12.10
CA THR A 88 -1.67 15.61 -11.14
C THR A 88 -2.04 17.03 -11.55
N LEU A 89 -1.09 17.83 -12.05
CA LEU A 89 -1.32 19.24 -12.38
C LEU A 89 -2.17 19.46 -13.65
N PRO A 90 -1.93 18.75 -14.78
CA PRO A 90 -2.63 19.06 -16.04
C PRO A 90 -4.10 18.64 -16.08
N PHE A 91 -4.51 17.68 -15.25
CA PHE A 91 -5.83 17.08 -15.31
C PHE A 91 -6.74 17.62 -14.21
N ALA A 92 -7.98 17.99 -14.57
CA ALA A 92 -8.99 18.40 -13.60
C ALA A 92 -9.49 17.23 -12.76
N ASP A 93 -9.60 16.05 -13.37
CA ASP A 93 -9.92 14.80 -12.70
C ASP A 93 -8.67 14.18 -12.07
N VAL A 94 -8.49 14.43 -10.77
CA VAL A 94 -7.36 13.93 -9.98
C VAL A 94 -7.37 12.40 -9.85
N ALA A 95 -8.56 11.78 -9.83
CA ALA A 95 -8.67 10.33 -9.68
C ALA A 95 -8.20 9.61 -10.96
N TRP A 96 -8.60 10.14 -12.11
CA TRP A 96 -8.13 9.64 -13.39
C TRP A 96 -6.63 9.91 -13.56
N GLY A 97 -6.15 11.11 -13.20
CA GLY A 97 -4.72 11.44 -13.18
C GLY A 97 -3.89 10.47 -12.33
N ALA A 98 -4.37 10.12 -11.13
CA ALA A 98 -3.72 9.12 -10.26
C ALA A 98 -3.70 7.71 -10.86
N SER A 99 -4.79 7.33 -11.54
CA SER A 99 -4.89 6.03 -12.20
C SER A 99 -3.99 5.95 -13.45
N LEU A 100 -3.91 7.04 -14.22
CA LEU A 100 -2.99 7.20 -15.34
C LEU A 100 -1.54 7.10 -14.87
N ASP A 101 -1.21 7.78 -13.78
CA ASP A 101 0.13 7.73 -13.21
C ASP A 101 0.55 6.32 -12.80
N ALA A 102 -0.36 5.59 -12.16
CA ALA A 102 -0.12 4.20 -11.81
C ALA A 102 0.03 3.31 -13.05
N TRP A 103 -0.73 3.55 -14.12
CA TRP A 103 -0.53 2.86 -15.40
C TRP A 103 0.83 3.18 -16.05
N LEU A 104 1.27 4.44 -15.98
CA LEU A 104 2.59 4.85 -16.47
C LEU A 104 3.72 4.18 -15.67
N HIS A 105 3.56 4.02 -14.36
CA HIS A 105 4.51 3.29 -13.53
C HIS A 105 4.49 1.77 -13.77
N LEU A 106 3.31 1.20 -14.08
CA LEU A 106 3.22 -0.19 -14.54
C LEU A 106 4.03 -0.38 -15.83
N LEU A 107 3.87 0.53 -16.81
CA LEU A 107 4.65 0.50 -18.04
C LEU A 107 6.15 0.72 -17.76
N LEU A 108 6.50 1.66 -16.88
CA LEU A 108 7.89 1.92 -16.50
C LEU A 108 8.56 0.68 -15.91
N GLY A 109 7.93 0.01 -14.94
CA GLY A 109 8.48 -1.20 -14.34
C GLY A 109 8.52 -2.39 -15.32
N ALA A 110 7.53 -2.49 -16.22
CA ALA A 110 7.54 -3.48 -17.30
C ALA A 110 8.74 -3.27 -18.24
N LEU A 111 9.00 -2.02 -18.64
CA LEU A 111 10.16 -1.66 -19.47
C LEU A 111 11.47 -1.93 -18.73
N GLY A 112 11.53 -1.68 -17.42
CA GLY A 112 12.69 -2.02 -16.60
C GLY A 112 12.97 -3.52 -16.57
N CYS A 113 11.94 -4.36 -16.36
CA CYS A 113 12.08 -5.81 -16.37
C CYS A 113 12.48 -6.33 -17.77
N ALA A 114 11.87 -5.77 -18.82
CA ALA A 114 12.26 -6.04 -20.20
C ALA A 114 13.73 -5.69 -20.45
N ALA A 115 14.19 -4.53 -19.97
CA ALA A 115 15.57 -4.10 -20.10
C ALA A 115 16.54 -4.98 -19.31
N LEU A 116 16.19 -5.36 -18.08
CA LEU A 116 16.99 -6.28 -17.27
C LEU A 116 17.15 -7.64 -17.96
N ALA A 117 16.05 -8.26 -18.40
CA ALA A 117 16.10 -9.53 -19.13
C ALA A 117 16.94 -9.40 -20.42
N SER A 118 16.80 -8.29 -21.13
CA SER A 118 17.54 -8.00 -22.37
C SER A 118 19.06 -7.96 -22.13
N ARG A 119 19.52 -7.29 -21.07
CA ARG A 119 20.95 -7.25 -20.70
C ARG A 119 21.52 -8.62 -20.34
N LEU A 120 20.66 -9.53 -19.90
CA LEU A 120 21.03 -10.90 -19.57
C LEU A 120 20.87 -11.89 -20.75
N GLY A 121 20.55 -11.37 -21.93
CA GLY A 121 20.52 -12.13 -23.19
C GLY A 121 19.13 -12.51 -23.71
N ALA A 122 18.05 -11.97 -23.15
CA ALA A 122 16.70 -12.19 -23.68
C ALA A 122 16.49 -11.47 -25.02
N ARG A 123 15.83 -12.15 -25.97
CA ARG A 123 15.37 -11.54 -27.24
C ARG A 123 14.10 -10.71 -27.06
N SER A 124 13.65 -10.02 -28.12
CA SER A 124 12.45 -9.15 -28.08
C SER A 124 11.22 -9.80 -27.44
N LEU A 125 10.91 -11.05 -27.78
CA LEU A 125 9.78 -11.76 -27.19
C LEU A 125 9.98 -12.02 -25.69
N GLY A 126 11.18 -12.45 -25.29
CA GLY A 126 11.54 -12.64 -23.89
C GLY A 126 11.48 -11.33 -23.11
N ALA A 127 11.90 -10.22 -23.70
CA ALA A 127 11.78 -8.88 -23.11
C ALA A 127 10.32 -8.47 -22.91
N VAL A 128 9.44 -8.69 -23.90
CA VAL A 128 7.99 -8.45 -23.76
C VAL A 128 7.41 -9.32 -22.65
N VAL A 129 7.73 -10.61 -22.62
CA VAL A 129 7.26 -11.53 -21.57
C VAL A 129 7.74 -11.12 -20.18
N ALA A 130 9.00 -10.68 -20.03
CA ALA A 130 9.50 -10.16 -18.76
C ALA A 130 8.72 -8.92 -18.30
N GLY A 131 8.41 -7.99 -19.21
CA GLY A 131 7.60 -6.81 -18.90
C GLY A 131 6.18 -7.17 -18.46
N LEU A 132 5.51 -8.07 -19.17
CA LEU A 132 4.16 -8.54 -18.83
C LEU A 132 4.14 -9.34 -17.52
N ALA A 133 5.14 -10.20 -17.31
CA ALA A 133 5.28 -11.02 -16.12
C ALA A 133 5.32 -10.17 -14.84
N TRP A 134 6.06 -9.05 -14.84
CA TRP A 134 6.09 -8.17 -13.68
C TRP A 134 4.80 -7.35 -13.55
N SER A 135 4.40 -6.65 -14.62
CA SER A 135 3.32 -5.66 -14.57
C SER A 135 1.95 -6.27 -14.28
N LEU A 136 1.71 -7.49 -14.74
CA LEU A 136 0.40 -8.12 -14.64
C LEU A 136 0.36 -9.22 -13.55
N SER A 137 1.46 -9.43 -12.82
CA SER A 137 1.50 -10.32 -11.65
C SER A 137 0.56 -9.85 -10.53
N GLY A 138 0.05 -10.80 -9.75
CA GLY A 138 -0.82 -10.57 -8.60
C GLY A 138 -0.28 -9.55 -7.60
N PRO A 139 0.99 -9.64 -7.14
CA PRO A 139 1.54 -8.65 -6.23
C PRO A 139 1.54 -7.23 -6.81
N THR A 140 1.95 -7.06 -8.07
CA THR A 140 1.97 -5.74 -8.73
C THR A 140 0.57 -5.19 -8.97
N GLN A 141 -0.38 -6.04 -9.37
CA GLN A 141 -1.78 -5.63 -9.55
C GLN A 141 -2.45 -5.28 -8.22
N SER A 142 -2.10 -5.98 -7.14
CA SER A 142 -2.61 -5.69 -5.78
C SER A 142 -2.14 -4.32 -5.28
N THR A 143 -0.91 -3.91 -5.61
CA THR A 143 -0.36 -2.62 -5.16
C THR A 143 -0.92 -1.42 -5.91
N TRP A 144 -1.74 -1.63 -6.95
CA TRP A 144 -2.40 -0.56 -7.66
C TRP A 144 -3.43 0.20 -6.79
N SER A 145 -4.09 -0.53 -5.88
CA SER A 145 -4.96 0.06 -4.85
C SER A 145 -4.20 0.65 -3.65
N LEU A 146 -2.87 0.49 -3.63
CA LEU A 146 -1.95 0.98 -2.61
C LEU A 146 -1.07 2.13 -3.12
N GLY A 147 -1.13 2.48 -4.41
CA GLY A 147 -0.43 3.58 -5.08
C GLY A 147 1.09 3.62 -4.84
N VAL A 148 1.49 4.12 -3.67
CA VAL A 148 2.88 4.41 -3.27
C VAL A 148 3.82 3.21 -3.38
N ILE A 149 3.32 1.99 -3.10
CA ILE A 149 4.12 0.76 -3.25
C ILE A 149 4.37 0.44 -4.72
N LEU A 150 3.35 0.61 -5.58
CA LEU A 150 3.47 0.38 -7.02
C LEU A 150 4.48 1.36 -7.64
N TYR A 151 4.36 2.66 -7.32
CA TYR A 151 5.24 3.70 -7.84
C TYR A 151 6.71 3.43 -7.49
N GLY A 152 7.01 3.11 -6.23
CA GLY A 152 8.37 2.76 -5.81
C GLY A 152 8.87 1.48 -6.48
N SER A 153 8.00 0.47 -6.61
CA SER A 153 8.36 -0.86 -7.13
C SER A 153 8.70 -0.83 -8.62
N ALA A 154 8.13 0.10 -9.39
CA ALA A 154 8.45 0.32 -10.80
C ALA A 154 9.93 0.67 -11.04
N TRP A 155 10.62 1.25 -10.04
CA TRP A 155 12.03 1.63 -10.13
C TRP A 155 13.01 0.52 -9.77
N ILE A 156 12.59 -0.53 -9.05
CA ILE A 156 13.44 -1.66 -8.66
C ILE A 156 14.18 -2.28 -9.85
N PRO A 157 13.52 -2.65 -10.97
CA PRO A 157 14.23 -3.24 -12.10
C PRO A 157 15.18 -2.25 -12.78
N TRP A 158 14.89 -0.95 -12.75
CA TRP A 158 15.80 0.07 -13.29
C TRP A 158 17.05 0.26 -12.44
N CYS A 159 16.96 0.12 -11.10
CA CYS A 159 18.14 0.06 -10.24
C CYS A 159 19.02 -1.15 -10.56
N ALA A 160 18.41 -2.32 -10.83
CA ALA A 160 19.13 -3.52 -11.23
C ALA A 160 19.83 -3.35 -12.59
N VAL A 161 19.15 -2.75 -13.59
CA VAL A 161 19.73 -2.40 -14.90
C VAL A 161 20.88 -1.41 -14.74
N ALA A 162 20.67 -0.32 -14.02
CA ALA A 162 21.68 0.70 -13.77
C ALA A 162 22.96 0.12 -13.15
N ALA A 163 22.82 -0.72 -12.12
CA ALA A 163 23.95 -1.34 -11.45
C ALA A 163 24.67 -2.36 -12.34
N HIS A 164 23.93 -3.14 -13.12
CA HIS A 164 24.51 -4.02 -14.15
C HIS A 164 25.32 -3.22 -15.17
N ASP A 165 24.77 -2.14 -15.70
CA ASP A 165 25.40 -1.31 -16.72
C ASP A 165 26.64 -0.58 -16.19
N LEU A 166 26.54 -0.04 -14.98
CA LEU A 166 27.65 0.65 -14.32
C LEU A 166 28.82 -0.31 -14.03
N SER A 167 28.53 -1.54 -13.63
CA SER A 167 29.55 -2.54 -13.32
C SER A 167 30.21 -3.14 -14.58
N THR A 168 29.48 -3.21 -15.70
CA THR A 168 29.95 -3.80 -16.96
C THR A 168 30.47 -2.77 -17.97
N ALA A 169 30.46 -1.47 -17.61
CA ALA A 169 30.91 -0.40 -18.48
C ALA A 169 32.38 -0.62 -18.92
N PRO A 170 32.69 -0.56 -20.23
CA PRO A 170 34.04 -0.79 -20.72
C PRO A 170 35.02 0.32 -20.28
N PRO A 171 36.32 0.03 -20.19
CA PRO A 171 37.35 1.06 -20.00
C PRO A 171 37.22 2.18 -21.03
N GLY A 172 37.26 3.44 -20.59
CA GLY A 172 37.09 4.61 -21.47
C GLY A 172 35.65 5.06 -21.70
N ALA A 173 34.63 4.30 -21.26
CA ALA A 173 33.25 4.78 -21.24
C ALA A 173 33.12 6.06 -20.38
N PRO A 174 32.18 6.98 -20.69
CA PRO A 174 31.96 8.19 -19.91
C PRO A 174 31.36 7.81 -18.54
N TRP A 175 32.22 7.41 -17.60
CA TRP A 175 31.83 6.88 -16.29
C TRP A 175 30.96 7.85 -15.50
N ARG A 176 31.15 9.17 -15.69
CA ARG A 176 30.28 10.21 -15.11
C ARG A 176 28.84 10.09 -15.60
N ARG A 177 28.65 9.85 -16.90
CA ARG A 177 27.32 9.64 -17.48
C ARG A 177 26.70 8.34 -16.98
N ALA A 178 27.47 7.25 -16.92
CA ALA A 178 26.99 5.97 -16.40
C ALA A 178 26.58 6.10 -14.92
N LEU A 179 27.37 6.82 -14.12
CA LEU A 179 27.10 7.10 -12.72
C LEU A 179 25.82 7.95 -12.57
N LEU A 180 25.67 9.04 -13.33
CA LEU A 180 24.46 9.87 -13.31
C LEU A 180 23.21 9.07 -13.67
N LEU A 181 23.28 8.24 -14.72
CA LEU A 181 22.16 7.36 -15.10
C LEU A 181 21.84 6.32 -14.02
N ALA A 182 22.84 5.90 -13.23
CA ALA A 182 22.63 4.96 -12.13
C ALA A 182 22.03 5.63 -10.87
N MET A 183 22.26 6.92 -10.67
CA MET A 183 21.67 7.70 -9.57
C MET A 183 20.15 7.88 -9.75
N VAL A 184 19.69 8.10 -10.99
CA VAL A 184 18.31 8.53 -11.27
C VAL A 184 17.24 7.54 -10.79
N PRO A 185 17.29 6.22 -11.10
CA PRO A 185 16.24 5.29 -10.67
C PRO A 185 16.08 5.23 -9.14
N LEU A 186 17.19 5.21 -8.41
CA LEU A 186 17.15 5.16 -6.96
C LEU A 186 16.70 6.50 -6.36
N ALA A 187 17.12 7.63 -6.94
CA ALA A 187 16.65 8.95 -6.53
C ALA A 187 15.13 9.07 -6.71
N MET A 188 14.61 8.63 -7.87
CA MET A 188 13.18 8.62 -8.15
C MET A 188 12.41 7.70 -7.18
N ALA A 189 12.95 6.51 -6.89
CA ALA A 189 12.36 5.61 -5.90
C ALA A 189 12.28 6.23 -4.49
N LEU A 190 13.29 7.02 -4.09
CA LEU A 190 13.30 7.75 -2.83
C LEU A 190 12.33 8.95 -2.84
N LEU A 191 12.26 9.69 -3.95
CA LEU A 191 11.39 10.87 -4.12
C LEU A 191 9.90 10.51 -4.08
N VAL A 192 9.51 9.28 -4.49
CA VAL A 192 8.14 8.74 -4.32
C VAL A 192 7.69 8.77 -2.86
N GLY A 193 8.63 8.69 -1.92
CA GLY A 193 8.36 8.80 -0.48
C GLY A 193 8.14 7.49 0.26
N GLU A 194 8.30 6.34 -0.41
CA GLU A 194 8.32 5.02 0.23
C GLU A 194 9.79 4.49 0.29
N PRO A 195 10.57 4.89 1.31
CA PRO A 195 12.01 4.63 1.34
C PRO A 195 12.37 3.14 1.41
N PHE A 196 11.51 2.30 1.98
CA PHE A 196 11.77 0.86 2.06
C PHE A 196 11.71 0.15 0.71
N ILE A 197 10.82 0.58 -0.18
CA ILE A 197 10.76 0.07 -1.55
C ILE A 197 11.97 0.59 -2.35
N ALA A 198 12.45 1.81 -2.08
CA ALA A 198 13.71 2.30 -2.65
C ALA A 198 14.91 1.44 -2.21
N LEU A 199 14.95 1.00 -0.95
CA LEU A 199 15.96 0.05 -0.47
C LEU A 199 15.90 -1.30 -1.18
N PHE A 200 14.72 -1.75 -1.63
CA PHE A 200 14.62 -2.93 -2.49
C PHE A 200 15.29 -2.70 -3.84
N GLY A 201 15.17 -1.50 -4.41
CA GLY A 201 15.95 -1.08 -5.57
C GLY A 201 17.46 -1.12 -5.31
N ALA A 202 17.91 -0.66 -4.14
CA ALA A 202 19.31 -0.75 -3.73
C ALA A 202 19.81 -2.20 -3.64
N LEU A 203 19.01 -3.10 -3.05
CA LEU A 203 19.30 -4.54 -2.96
C LEU A 203 19.35 -5.21 -4.33
N ALA A 204 18.41 -4.90 -5.21
CA ALA A 204 18.39 -5.39 -6.58
C ALA A 204 19.62 -4.89 -7.38
N GLY A 205 20.05 -3.64 -7.12
CA GLY A 205 21.29 -3.08 -7.65
C GLY A 205 22.52 -3.88 -7.22
N VAL A 206 22.68 -4.17 -5.92
CA VAL A 206 23.77 -5.01 -5.40
C VAL A 206 23.74 -6.41 -6.00
N ALA A 207 22.55 -7.03 -6.06
CA ALA A 207 22.33 -8.35 -6.64
C ALA A 207 22.75 -8.41 -8.11
N MET A 208 22.79 -7.28 -8.82
CA MET A 208 23.26 -7.22 -10.21
C MET A 208 24.69 -6.69 -10.39
N ALA A 209 25.19 -5.81 -9.53
CA ALA A 209 26.55 -5.26 -9.65
C ALA A 209 27.64 -6.33 -9.50
N LEU A 210 27.46 -7.26 -8.56
CA LEU A 210 28.44 -8.30 -8.22
C LEU A 210 28.56 -9.41 -9.30
N PRO A 211 27.48 -10.15 -9.64
CA PRO A 211 27.60 -11.30 -10.54
C PRO A 211 27.90 -10.94 -11.98
N SER A 212 27.75 -9.66 -12.34
CA SER A 212 28.01 -9.13 -13.69
C SER A 212 29.50 -8.93 -13.95
N THR A 213 30.35 -9.03 -12.93
CA THR A 213 31.80 -8.85 -13.02
C THR A 213 32.57 -10.00 -12.36
N PRO A 214 33.85 -10.23 -12.72
CA PRO A 214 34.70 -11.18 -12.00
C PRO A 214 34.89 -10.77 -10.52
N PRO A 215 35.06 -11.72 -9.57
CA PRO A 215 35.18 -11.42 -8.13
C PRO A 215 36.23 -10.36 -7.77
N ARG A 216 37.36 -10.33 -8.49
CA ARG A 216 38.41 -9.31 -8.32
C ARG A 216 37.94 -7.86 -8.56
N GLN A 217 36.82 -7.65 -9.26
CA GLN A 217 36.26 -6.33 -9.55
C GLN A 217 35.10 -5.95 -8.62
N TRP A 218 34.66 -6.84 -7.73
CA TRP A 218 33.55 -6.58 -6.80
C TRP A 218 33.74 -5.31 -5.96
N PRO A 219 34.93 -5.01 -5.39
CA PRO A 219 35.11 -3.77 -4.64
C PRO A 219 34.85 -2.52 -5.48
N ARG A 220 35.27 -2.53 -6.76
CA ARG A 220 35.03 -1.43 -7.70
C ARG A 220 33.54 -1.30 -8.03
N SER A 221 32.87 -2.41 -8.33
CA SER A 221 31.43 -2.42 -8.64
C SER A 221 30.60 -1.95 -7.45
N LEU A 222 30.93 -2.40 -6.23
CA LEU A 222 30.28 -1.95 -5.00
C LEU A 222 30.58 -0.48 -4.71
N GLY A 223 31.82 -0.03 -4.87
CA GLY A 223 32.20 1.38 -4.69
C GLY A 223 31.46 2.30 -5.67
N ALA A 224 31.34 1.90 -6.93
CA ALA A 224 30.58 2.65 -7.94
C ALA A 224 29.09 2.71 -7.61
N TRP A 225 28.50 1.59 -7.18
CA TRP A 225 27.09 1.56 -6.76
C TRP A 225 26.84 2.35 -5.47
N ALA A 226 27.77 2.32 -4.51
CA ALA A 226 27.71 3.12 -3.30
C ALA A 226 27.78 4.62 -3.63
N LEU A 227 28.65 5.03 -4.55
CA LEU A 227 28.72 6.41 -5.04
C LEU A 227 27.43 6.84 -5.74
N ALA A 228 26.85 5.98 -6.58
CA ALA A 228 25.55 6.24 -7.21
C ALA A 228 24.45 6.36 -6.15
N SER A 229 24.47 5.52 -5.12
CA SER A 229 23.51 5.55 -4.03
C SER A 229 23.63 6.83 -3.18
N ALA A 230 24.86 7.28 -2.91
CA ALA A 230 25.10 8.55 -2.23
C ALA A 230 24.58 9.74 -3.04
N GLY A 231 24.83 9.77 -4.36
CA GLY A 231 24.25 10.80 -5.22
C GLY A 231 22.73 10.74 -5.29
N ALA A 232 22.12 9.56 -5.29
CA ALA A 232 20.68 9.40 -5.24
C ALA A 232 20.07 9.99 -3.95
N LEU A 233 20.72 9.79 -2.80
CA LEU A 233 20.32 10.41 -1.53
C LEU A 233 20.38 11.93 -1.58
N LEU A 234 21.42 12.50 -2.22
CA LEU A 234 21.54 13.95 -2.42
C LEU A 234 20.43 14.48 -3.33
N LEU A 235 20.14 13.80 -4.44
CA LEU A 235 19.03 14.17 -5.34
C LEU A 235 17.66 14.06 -4.67
N ALA A 236 17.49 13.12 -3.73
CA ALA A 236 16.27 12.95 -2.96
C ALA A 236 16.19 13.80 -1.68
N ALA A 237 17.21 14.60 -1.38
CA ALA A 237 17.28 15.42 -0.17
C ALA A 237 16.05 16.34 0.06
N PRO A 238 15.44 16.96 -0.98
CA PRO A 238 14.23 17.76 -0.80
C PRO A 238 13.05 17.00 -0.17
N THR A 239 12.96 15.68 -0.41
CA THR A 239 11.96 14.80 0.22
C THR A 239 12.46 14.26 1.56
N LEU A 240 13.71 13.79 1.61
CA LEU A 240 14.24 13.08 2.78
C LEU A 240 14.45 13.99 3.99
N ALA A 241 14.94 15.22 3.81
CA ALA A 241 15.22 16.13 4.90
C ALA A 241 13.97 16.50 5.73
N PRO A 242 12.87 17.00 5.12
CA PRO A 242 11.66 17.31 5.89
C PRO A 242 10.97 16.05 6.42
N MET A 243 11.06 14.91 5.73
CA MET A 243 10.58 13.62 6.22
C MET A 243 11.28 13.23 7.52
N LEU A 244 12.62 13.29 7.56
CA LEU A 244 13.39 12.93 8.76
C LEU A 244 13.09 13.88 9.93
N ALA A 245 12.93 15.17 9.65
CA ALA A 245 12.54 16.16 10.67
C ALA A 245 11.14 15.86 11.25
N GLY A 246 10.16 15.52 10.40
CA GLY A 246 8.81 15.16 10.85
C GLY A 246 8.76 13.82 11.59
N ALA A 247 9.54 12.83 11.14
CA ALA A 247 9.58 11.50 11.72
C ALA A 247 9.90 11.52 13.22
N ALA A 248 10.79 12.41 13.66
CA ALA A 248 11.17 12.58 15.07
C ALA A 248 10.01 12.96 16.00
N SER A 249 8.94 13.57 15.46
CA SER A 249 7.74 13.98 16.21
C SER A 249 6.55 13.03 16.04
N SER A 250 6.77 11.86 15.44
CA SER A 250 5.73 10.90 15.08
C SER A 250 5.97 9.53 15.71
N GLN A 251 5.06 8.58 15.44
CA GLN A 251 5.26 7.15 15.76
C GLN A 251 6.50 6.53 15.10
N ARG A 252 7.16 7.24 14.17
CA ARG A 252 8.36 6.79 13.46
C ARG A 252 9.68 7.22 14.12
N ALA A 253 9.62 7.90 15.26
CA ALA A 253 10.82 8.28 16.03
C ALA A 253 11.56 7.06 16.61
N THR A 254 10.86 5.93 16.81
CA THR A 254 11.42 4.71 17.38
C THR A 254 11.22 3.50 16.44
N PRO A 255 12.11 2.49 16.52
CA PRO A 255 11.94 1.25 15.79
C PRO A 255 10.60 0.58 16.10
N LEU A 256 10.02 -0.11 15.11
CA LEU A 256 8.78 -0.83 15.31
C LEU A 256 9.01 -2.07 16.19
N SER A 257 8.05 -2.33 17.08
CA SER A 257 8.01 -3.61 17.78
C SER A 257 7.83 -4.75 16.78
N ARG A 258 8.31 -5.96 17.11
CA ARG A 258 8.17 -7.13 16.24
C ARG A 258 6.71 -7.37 15.86
N LEU A 259 5.80 -7.22 16.82
CA LEU A 259 4.36 -7.40 16.62
C LEU A 259 3.81 -6.49 15.52
N VAL A 260 4.23 -5.22 15.48
CA VAL A 260 3.77 -4.26 14.46
C VAL A 260 4.49 -4.47 13.13
N ALA A 261 5.80 -4.71 13.18
CA ALA A 261 6.62 -4.88 11.99
C ALA A 261 6.25 -6.14 11.17
N GLU A 262 5.83 -7.21 11.84
CA GLU A 262 5.42 -8.48 11.21
C GLU A 262 3.91 -8.62 10.94
N GLN A 263 3.11 -7.56 11.13
CA GLN A 263 1.72 -7.56 10.62
C GLN A 263 1.72 -7.75 9.09
N MET A 264 0.70 -8.41 8.54
CA MET A 264 0.64 -8.71 7.09
C MET A 264 1.86 -9.53 6.66
N SER A 265 2.19 -10.55 7.44
CA SER A 265 3.16 -11.59 7.05
C SER A 265 2.50 -12.53 6.04
N MET A 266 3.27 -13.00 5.06
CA MET A 266 2.77 -14.01 4.12
C MET A 266 2.62 -15.35 4.83
N PRO A 267 1.41 -15.91 4.91
CA PRO A 267 1.25 -17.22 5.50
C PRO A 267 1.82 -18.33 4.59
N PRO A 268 2.44 -19.39 5.14
CA PRO A 268 3.14 -20.40 4.33
C PRO A 268 2.27 -21.09 3.26
N TRP A 269 0.98 -21.28 3.51
CA TRP A 269 0.04 -21.85 2.54
C TRP A 269 -0.15 -20.98 1.29
N ARG A 270 0.10 -19.66 1.37
CA ARG A 270 0.10 -18.78 0.20
C ARG A 270 1.30 -18.99 -0.73
N LEU A 271 2.27 -19.85 -0.39
CA LEU A 271 3.31 -20.27 -1.34
C LEU A 271 2.69 -20.96 -2.57
N LEU A 272 1.55 -21.65 -2.40
CA LEU A 272 0.79 -22.23 -3.49
C LEU A 272 0.23 -21.15 -4.43
N ASP A 273 -0.17 -20.00 -3.87
CA ASP A 273 -0.72 -18.87 -4.64
C ASP A 273 0.31 -18.32 -5.62
N LEU A 274 1.62 -18.52 -5.41
CA LEU A 274 2.65 -18.02 -6.33
C LEU A 274 2.51 -18.63 -7.74
N GLY A 275 2.13 -19.90 -7.84
CA GLY A 275 2.10 -20.64 -9.12
C GLY A 275 0.73 -21.19 -9.52
N VAL A 276 -0.28 -21.12 -8.65
CA VAL A 276 -1.63 -21.64 -8.88
C VAL A 276 -2.64 -20.50 -8.95
N PHE A 277 -3.32 -20.36 -10.09
CA PHE A 277 -4.38 -19.36 -10.25
C PHE A 277 -5.53 -19.63 -9.28
N GLY A 278 -6.14 -18.59 -8.71
CA GLY A 278 -7.27 -18.77 -7.80
C GLY A 278 -6.93 -19.49 -6.49
N GLY A 279 -5.69 -19.38 -5.99
CA GLY A 279 -5.33 -19.91 -4.67
C GLY A 279 -6.06 -19.26 -3.49
N VAL A 280 -5.48 -19.39 -2.30
CA VAL A 280 -6.03 -18.97 -1.00
C VAL A 280 -6.42 -17.48 -0.99
N GLY A 281 -5.64 -16.61 -1.66
CA GLY A 281 -5.95 -15.17 -1.78
C GLY A 281 -7.26 -14.86 -2.51
N LEU A 282 -7.63 -15.65 -3.54
CA LEU A 282 -8.91 -15.45 -4.23
C LEU A 282 -10.07 -15.95 -3.37
N ALA A 283 -9.93 -17.12 -2.75
CA ALA A 283 -10.92 -17.66 -1.81
C ALA A 283 -11.21 -16.71 -0.64
N TRP A 284 -10.18 -16.00 -0.17
CA TRP A 284 -10.29 -14.92 0.81
C TRP A 284 -11.02 -13.69 0.26
N SER A 285 -10.60 -13.19 -0.91
CA SER A 285 -11.22 -12.01 -1.53
C SER A 285 -12.72 -12.21 -1.82
N LEU A 286 -13.12 -13.46 -2.05
CA LEU A 286 -14.50 -13.88 -2.33
C LEU A 286 -15.24 -14.38 -1.09
N ARG A 287 -14.58 -14.46 0.08
CA ARG A 287 -15.13 -14.97 1.35
C ARG A 287 -15.84 -16.32 1.22
N ILE A 288 -15.34 -17.19 0.36
CA ILE A 288 -16.02 -18.44 -0.01
C ILE A 288 -16.21 -19.36 1.19
N ASP A 289 -15.29 -19.30 2.16
CA ASP A 289 -15.28 -20.21 3.31
C ASP A 289 -14.69 -19.51 4.56
N PRO A 290 -15.45 -19.41 5.68
CA PRO A 290 -14.96 -18.89 6.96
C PRO A 290 -13.68 -19.58 7.47
N ALA A 291 -13.52 -20.88 7.20
CA ALA A 291 -12.33 -21.63 7.59
C ALA A 291 -11.09 -21.17 6.78
N VAL A 292 -11.26 -20.87 5.49
CA VAL A 292 -10.19 -20.32 4.65
C VAL A 292 -9.86 -18.88 5.03
N ASN A 293 -10.86 -18.10 5.42
CA ASN A 293 -10.65 -16.75 5.93
C ASN A 293 -9.84 -16.74 7.24
N ALA A 294 -10.05 -17.74 8.10
CA ALA A 294 -9.29 -17.90 9.36
C ALA A 294 -7.83 -18.31 9.14
N LEU A 295 -7.49 -18.86 7.97
CA LEU A 295 -6.11 -19.16 7.59
C LEU A 295 -5.33 -17.90 7.16
N LEU A 296 -5.96 -16.74 6.99
CA LEU A 296 -5.25 -15.57 6.53
C LEU A 296 -5.29 -14.47 7.57
N ASP A 297 -4.27 -13.61 7.54
CA ASP A 297 -4.31 -12.38 8.30
C ASP A 297 -5.62 -11.64 7.95
N PRO A 298 -6.34 -11.03 8.92
CA PRO A 298 -7.65 -10.43 8.67
C PRO A 298 -7.65 -9.31 7.62
N ALA A 299 -6.47 -8.79 7.27
CA ALA A 299 -6.24 -7.78 6.26
C ALA A 299 -4.87 -7.98 5.59
N PRO A 300 -4.72 -8.90 4.62
CA PRO A 300 -3.47 -9.07 3.88
C PRO A 300 -3.11 -7.78 3.13
N LEU A 301 -1.82 -7.49 2.98
CA LEU A 301 -1.38 -6.33 2.20
C LEU A 301 -1.70 -6.56 0.72
N LEU A 302 -1.31 -7.73 0.21
CA LEU A 302 -1.48 -8.13 -1.18
C LEU A 302 -2.69 -9.08 -1.32
N GLU A 303 -3.73 -8.62 -2.02
CA GLU A 303 -4.93 -9.42 -2.30
C GLU A 303 -4.59 -10.66 -3.16
N SER A 304 -3.61 -10.55 -4.05
CA SER A 304 -3.10 -11.66 -4.85
C SER A 304 -1.58 -11.76 -4.79
N MET A 305 -1.09 -12.99 -4.69
CA MET A 305 0.33 -13.33 -4.78
C MET A 305 0.69 -14.05 -6.09
N TYR A 306 -0.26 -14.18 -6.99
CA TYR A 306 -0.13 -15.01 -8.19
C TYR A 306 0.90 -14.48 -9.18
N LEU A 307 2.04 -15.18 -9.30
CA LEU A 307 3.12 -14.88 -10.24
C LEU A 307 2.94 -15.50 -11.62
N LEU A 308 1.80 -16.15 -11.86
CA LEU A 308 1.35 -16.72 -13.13
C LEU A 308 1.97 -18.08 -13.43
N SER A 309 1.13 -19.09 -13.67
CA SER A 309 1.54 -20.47 -13.96
C SER A 309 2.51 -20.54 -15.15
N ALA A 310 2.20 -19.85 -16.25
CA ALA A 310 3.04 -19.77 -17.43
C ALA A 310 4.39 -19.09 -17.11
N VAL A 311 4.38 -18.03 -16.32
CA VAL A 311 5.60 -17.28 -15.97
C VAL A 311 6.49 -18.04 -15.00
N VAL A 312 5.93 -18.74 -14.01
CA VAL A 312 6.70 -19.60 -13.10
C VAL A 312 7.39 -20.73 -13.88
N LEU A 313 6.68 -21.35 -14.83
CA LEU A 313 7.26 -22.36 -15.72
C LEU A 313 8.36 -21.77 -16.62
N LEU A 314 8.11 -20.62 -17.23
CA LEU A 314 9.12 -19.92 -18.03
C LEU A 314 10.33 -19.52 -17.17
N ALA A 315 10.12 -19.04 -15.94
CA ALA A 315 11.21 -18.69 -15.03
C ALA A 315 12.06 -19.91 -14.67
N ALA A 316 11.44 -21.07 -14.45
CA ALA A 316 12.14 -22.33 -14.25
C ALA A 316 13.00 -22.73 -15.46
N LEU A 317 12.48 -22.54 -16.69
CA LEU A 317 13.27 -22.70 -17.92
C LEU A 317 14.37 -21.64 -18.08
N GLY A 318 14.19 -20.45 -17.49
CA GLY A 318 15.16 -19.37 -17.50
C GLY A 318 16.37 -19.59 -16.58
N LEU A 319 16.25 -20.53 -15.62
CA LEU A 319 17.34 -20.89 -14.71
C LEU A 319 18.59 -21.33 -15.48
N GLY A 320 19.75 -21.09 -14.88
CA GLY A 320 21.03 -21.44 -15.47
C GLY A 320 22.18 -21.21 -14.51
N ARG A 321 23.37 -21.70 -14.88
CA ARG A 321 24.56 -21.66 -14.03
C ARG A 321 25.34 -20.33 -14.09
N SER A 322 24.95 -19.39 -14.94
CA SER A 322 25.58 -18.07 -14.97
C SER A 322 25.32 -17.31 -13.67
N ARG A 323 26.34 -16.64 -13.12
CA ARG A 323 26.23 -15.88 -11.86
C ARG A 323 25.02 -14.92 -11.81
N PRO A 324 24.67 -14.17 -12.86
CA PRO A 324 23.51 -13.27 -12.82
C PRO A 324 22.17 -14.00 -12.62
N ARG A 325 21.99 -15.17 -13.26
CA ARG A 325 20.78 -16.00 -13.11
C ARG A 325 20.67 -16.59 -11.71
N VAL A 326 21.80 -17.01 -11.14
CA VAL A 326 21.85 -17.47 -9.74
C VAL A 326 21.49 -16.33 -8.80
N ALA A 327 22.02 -15.13 -9.02
CA ALA A 327 21.69 -13.96 -8.22
C ALA A 327 20.21 -13.58 -8.29
N LEU A 328 19.58 -13.65 -9.48
CA LEU A 328 18.12 -13.48 -9.61
C LEU A 328 17.36 -14.54 -8.83
N LEU A 329 17.73 -15.82 -8.94
CA LEU A 329 17.11 -16.88 -8.14
C LEU A 329 17.28 -16.62 -6.64
N SER A 330 18.48 -16.27 -6.19
CA SER A 330 18.74 -15.93 -4.79
C SER A 330 17.91 -14.73 -4.32
N LEU A 331 17.76 -13.70 -5.16
CA LEU A 331 16.93 -12.54 -4.86
C LEU A 331 15.46 -12.91 -4.74
N ALA A 332 14.96 -13.80 -5.61
CA ALA A 332 13.60 -14.31 -5.55
C ALA A 332 13.33 -15.13 -4.29
N LEU A 333 14.24 -16.05 -3.96
CA LEU A 333 14.14 -16.88 -2.75
C LEU A 333 14.25 -16.03 -1.48
N LEU A 334 15.13 -15.03 -1.46
CA LEU A 334 15.26 -14.08 -0.36
C LEU A 334 13.96 -13.28 -0.17
N GLY A 335 13.37 -12.78 -1.25
CA GLY A 335 12.10 -12.05 -1.20
C GLY A 335 10.97 -12.89 -0.59
N VAL A 336 10.86 -14.16 -0.99
CA VAL A 336 9.89 -15.10 -0.41
C VAL A 336 10.20 -15.40 1.05
N ALA A 337 11.45 -15.68 1.40
CA ALA A 337 11.83 -16.02 2.78
C ALA A 337 11.56 -14.85 3.74
N LEU A 338 11.83 -13.61 3.31
CA LEU A 338 11.53 -12.42 4.08
C LEU A 338 10.04 -12.12 4.15
N SER A 339 9.26 -12.41 3.11
CA SER A 339 7.82 -12.16 3.12
C SER A 339 7.06 -13.05 4.10
N LEU A 340 7.58 -14.22 4.44
CA LEU A 340 6.99 -15.11 5.45
C LEU A 340 6.92 -14.49 6.86
N GLY A 341 7.68 -13.41 7.12
CA GLY A 341 7.51 -12.60 8.33
C GLY A 341 7.57 -13.42 9.62
N HIS A 342 6.53 -13.35 10.47
CA HIS A 342 6.51 -14.06 11.76
C HIS A 342 6.45 -15.59 11.65
N HIS A 343 6.17 -16.15 10.47
CA HIS A 343 6.12 -17.61 10.27
C HIS A 343 7.50 -18.26 10.19
N THR A 344 8.58 -17.46 10.08
CA THR A 344 9.98 -17.95 10.12
C THR A 344 10.86 -16.97 10.91
N PRO A 345 12.03 -17.38 11.42
CA PRO A 345 12.95 -16.44 12.08
C PRO A 345 13.66 -15.48 11.12
N VAL A 346 13.61 -15.72 9.80
CA VAL A 346 14.43 -15.03 8.78
C VAL A 346 14.18 -13.52 8.80
N HIS A 347 12.92 -13.09 8.76
CA HIS A 347 12.57 -11.67 8.78
C HIS A 347 12.97 -10.99 10.10
N GLY A 348 12.78 -11.69 11.23
CA GLY A 348 13.16 -11.19 12.55
C GLY A 348 14.66 -10.87 12.64
N VAL A 349 15.51 -11.79 12.15
CA VAL A 349 16.97 -11.59 12.06
C VAL A 349 17.31 -10.47 11.07
N TRP A 350 16.69 -10.47 9.90
CA TRP A 350 16.93 -9.47 8.86
C TRP A 350 16.73 -8.04 9.35
N ARG A 351 15.64 -7.77 10.08
CA ARG A 351 15.42 -6.45 10.67
C ARG A 351 16.54 -6.05 11.63
N VAL A 352 17.07 -6.99 12.42
CA VAL A 352 18.13 -6.67 13.38
C VAL A 352 19.43 -6.32 12.65
N VAL A 353 19.79 -7.06 11.60
CA VAL A 353 21.07 -6.88 10.88
C VAL A 353 21.00 -5.70 9.90
N ALA A 354 19.93 -5.59 9.12
CA ALA A 354 19.76 -4.54 8.13
C ALA A 354 18.99 -3.36 8.74
N LEU A 355 19.73 -2.51 9.49
CA LEU A 355 19.19 -1.50 10.42
C LEU A 355 17.99 -0.68 9.92
N PRO A 356 17.93 -0.17 8.67
CA PRO A 356 16.75 0.58 8.21
C PRO A 356 15.46 -0.23 8.28
N PHE A 357 15.51 -1.54 8.01
CA PHE A 357 14.32 -2.41 7.99
C PHE A 357 13.69 -2.64 9.36
N ARG A 358 14.31 -2.20 10.47
CA ARG A 358 13.67 -2.14 11.80
C ARG A 358 12.44 -1.23 11.85
N TYR A 359 12.35 -0.29 10.92
CA TYR A 359 11.24 0.67 10.82
C TYR A 359 10.18 0.26 9.80
N MET A 360 10.43 -0.82 9.03
CA MET A 360 9.51 -1.30 8.01
C MET A 360 8.45 -2.21 8.63
N ARG A 361 7.19 -1.97 8.24
CA ARG A 361 6.07 -2.90 8.48
C ARG A 361 5.73 -3.66 7.20
N SER A 362 5.01 -4.77 7.36
CA SER A 362 4.40 -5.55 6.27
C SER A 362 5.42 -6.35 5.46
N PRO A 363 5.81 -7.53 5.95
CA PRO A 363 6.77 -8.40 5.26
C PRO A 363 6.33 -8.78 3.84
N GLU A 364 5.02 -8.85 3.55
CA GLU A 364 4.53 -9.09 2.18
C GLU A 364 5.14 -8.17 1.11
N LYS A 365 5.61 -6.96 1.47
CA LYS A 365 6.32 -6.04 0.56
C LYS A 365 7.53 -6.68 -0.12
N TYR A 366 8.25 -7.61 0.54
CA TYR A 366 9.45 -8.23 -0.02
C TYR A 366 9.19 -9.05 -1.30
N LEU A 367 7.93 -9.43 -1.59
CA LEU A 367 7.57 -10.05 -2.87
C LEU A 367 7.80 -9.14 -4.09
N ALA A 368 7.98 -7.84 -3.90
CA ALA A 368 8.43 -6.93 -4.95
C ALA A 368 9.81 -7.33 -5.53
N LEU A 369 10.71 -7.90 -4.71
CA LEU A 369 11.99 -8.45 -5.18
C LEU A 369 11.78 -9.74 -5.98
N THR A 370 10.91 -10.61 -5.47
CA THR A 370 10.55 -11.89 -6.11
C THR A 370 9.97 -11.68 -7.50
N THR A 371 9.00 -10.77 -7.63
CA THR A 371 8.33 -10.47 -8.90
C THR A 371 9.31 -9.98 -9.97
N VAL A 372 10.22 -9.06 -9.64
CA VAL A 372 11.24 -8.57 -10.58
C VAL A 372 12.17 -9.69 -11.03
N ALA A 373 12.67 -10.49 -10.09
CA ALA A 373 13.60 -11.57 -10.37
C ALA A 373 12.97 -12.68 -11.22
N VAL A 374 11.77 -13.12 -10.86
CA VAL A 374 10.99 -14.13 -11.59
C VAL A 374 10.64 -13.63 -13.00
N ALA A 375 10.24 -12.37 -13.14
CA ALA A 375 9.95 -11.77 -14.45
C ALA A 375 11.17 -11.77 -15.38
N ALA A 376 12.34 -11.37 -14.87
CA ALA A 376 13.58 -11.39 -15.65
C ALA A 376 13.98 -12.82 -16.06
N LEU A 377 13.87 -13.79 -15.15
CA LEU A 377 14.11 -15.21 -15.45
C LEU A 377 13.12 -15.76 -16.48
N ALA A 378 11.84 -15.39 -16.38
CA ALA A 378 10.81 -15.82 -17.34
C ALA A 378 11.13 -15.34 -18.76
N GLY A 379 11.60 -14.10 -18.91
CA GLY A 379 12.05 -13.59 -20.21
C GLY A 379 13.21 -14.41 -20.81
N LEU A 380 14.17 -14.83 -19.99
CA LEU A 380 15.27 -15.72 -20.42
C LEU A 380 14.78 -17.14 -20.76
N GLY A 381 13.73 -17.61 -20.07
CA GLY A 381 13.13 -18.92 -20.30
C GLY A 381 12.42 -19.05 -21.64
N VAL A 382 11.86 -17.96 -22.17
CA VAL A 382 11.24 -17.94 -23.51
C VAL A 382 12.24 -18.36 -24.58
N ASP A 383 13.48 -17.88 -24.51
CA ASP A 383 14.52 -18.24 -25.47
C ASP A 383 14.87 -19.74 -25.39
N ARG A 384 14.93 -20.31 -24.18
CA ARG A 384 15.17 -21.75 -23.99
C ARG A 384 13.99 -22.58 -24.49
N LEU A 385 12.75 -22.16 -24.21
CA LEU A 385 11.53 -22.80 -24.67
C LEU A 385 11.52 -22.97 -26.20
N LEU A 386 11.84 -21.90 -26.93
CA LEU A 386 11.77 -21.87 -28.39
C LEU A 386 12.96 -22.53 -29.08
N ARG A 387 14.12 -22.63 -28.42
CA ARG A 387 15.34 -23.25 -29.00
C ARG A 387 15.49 -24.72 -28.62
N GLU A 388 15.19 -25.08 -27.38
CA GLU A 388 15.47 -26.41 -26.81
C GLU A 388 14.18 -27.23 -26.63
N ARG A 389 13.59 -27.68 -27.74
CA ARG A 389 12.30 -28.40 -27.76
C ARG A 389 12.20 -29.54 -26.73
N ARG A 390 13.24 -30.36 -26.57
CA ARG A 390 13.21 -31.49 -25.61
C ARG A 390 13.11 -30.98 -24.17
N ALA A 391 13.93 -30.01 -23.79
CA ALA A 391 13.90 -29.44 -22.45
C ALA A 391 12.57 -28.74 -22.17
N ALA A 392 12.03 -28.01 -23.16
CA ALA A 392 10.73 -27.39 -23.11
C ALA A 392 9.61 -28.41 -22.83
N LEU A 393 9.54 -29.49 -23.61
CA LEU A 393 8.50 -30.52 -23.47
C LEU A 393 8.58 -31.24 -22.13
N VAL A 394 9.79 -31.55 -21.65
CA VAL A 394 9.99 -32.14 -20.32
C VAL A 394 9.50 -31.19 -19.24
N ALA A 395 9.89 -29.91 -19.29
CA ALA A 395 9.47 -28.92 -18.30
C ALA A 395 7.94 -28.74 -18.29
N THR A 396 7.31 -28.64 -19.46
CA THR A 396 5.84 -28.52 -19.57
C THR A 396 5.12 -29.78 -19.09
N ALA A 397 5.68 -30.97 -19.35
CA ALA A 397 5.11 -32.23 -18.88
C ALA A 397 5.23 -32.37 -17.35
N CYS A 398 6.39 -32.03 -16.77
CA CYS A 398 6.58 -32.00 -15.32
C CYS A 398 5.62 -30.99 -14.67
N ALA A 399 5.48 -29.79 -15.23
CA ALA A 399 4.54 -28.79 -14.73
C ALA A 399 3.09 -29.29 -14.79
N ALA A 400 2.68 -29.88 -15.91
CA ALA A 400 1.36 -30.48 -16.05
C ALA A 400 1.13 -31.59 -15.01
N GLY A 401 2.14 -32.46 -14.78
CA GLY A 401 2.11 -33.47 -13.73
C GLY A 401 1.94 -32.90 -12.32
N VAL A 402 2.67 -31.82 -12.00
CA VAL A 402 2.51 -31.10 -10.72
C VAL A 402 1.11 -30.54 -10.57
N TYR A 403 0.56 -29.88 -11.60
CA TYR A 403 -0.80 -29.37 -11.56
C TYR A 403 -1.85 -30.47 -11.44
N LEU A 404 -1.71 -31.59 -12.16
CA LEU A 404 -2.60 -32.73 -12.02
C LEU A 404 -2.55 -33.36 -10.62
N ALA A 405 -1.35 -33.46 -10.04
CA ALA A 405 -1.17 -33.92 -8.67
C ALA A 405 -1.84 -32.96 -7.66
N LEU A 406 -1.69 -31.65 -7.85
CA LEU A 406 -2.37 -30.62 -7.04
C LEU A 406 -3.90 -30.69 -7.19
N TRP A 407 -4.39 -30.90 -8.40
CA TRP A 407 -5.81 -31.07 -8.68
C TRP A 407 -6.38 -32.27 -7.91
N ALA A 408 -5.71 -33.42 -7.98
CA ALA A 408 -6.14 -34.65 -7.32
C ALA A 408 -6.05 -34.53 -5.80
N SER A 409 -4.93 -34.02 -5.27
CA SER A 409 -4.71 -33.89 -3.83
C SER A 409 -5.66 -32.87 -3.19
N ALA A 410 -5.96 -31.76 -3.87
CA ALA A 410 -6.89 -30.75 -3.37
C ALA A 410 -8.31 -31.29 -3.21
N ARG A 411 -8.77 -32.15 -4.11
CA ARG A 411 -10.10 -32.77 -4.03
C ARG A 411 -10.18 -33.84 -2.93
N ALA A 412 -9.08 -34.53 -2.67
CA ALA A 412 -9.05 -35.64 -1.72
C ALA A 412 -8.80 -35.19 -0.27
N TRP A 413 -7.97 -34.16 -0.06
CA TRP A 413 -7.40 -33.89 1.28
C TRP A 413 -7.58 -32.45 1.78
N MET A 414 -8.02 -31.50 0.95
CA MET A 414 -8.09 -30.09 1.36
C MET A 414 -9.51 -29.69 1.82
N PRO A 415 -9.62 -28.69 2.72
CA PRO A 415 -10.89 -28.13 3.15
C PRO A 415 -11.79 -27.70 1.98
N VAL A 416 -13.12 -27.72 2.19
CA VAL A 416 -14.13 -27.48 1.15
C VAL A 416 -13.89 -26.20 0.36
N GLY A 417 -13.51 -25.09 1.01
CA GLY A 417 -13.15 -23.86 0.32
C GLY A 417 -11.98 -24.03 -0.66
N LEU A 418 -10.91 -24.70 -0.25
CA LEU A 418 -9.71 -24.90 -1.06
C LEU A 418 -9.91 -25.97 -2.15
N SER A 419 -10.69 -27.02 -1.88
CA SER A 419 -11.00 -28.09 -2.83
C SER A 419 -11.89 -27.62 -3.99
N ARG A 420 -12.49 -26.43 -3.89
CA ARG A 420 -13.20 -25.78 -5.00
C ARG A 420 -12.29 -24.96 -5.90
N VAL A 421 -11.36 -24.19 -5.33
CA VAL A 421 -10.61 -23.20 -6.11
C VAL A 421 -9.26 -23.73 -6.62
N ILE A 422 -8.53 -24.53 -5.83
CA ILE A 422 -7.23 -25.08 -6.25
C ILE A 422 -7.35 -25.98 -7.49
N PRO A 423 -8.36 -26.87 -7.62
CA PRO A 423 -8.55 -27.63 -8.86
C PRO A 423 -8.78 -26.76 -10.10
N GLN A 424 -9.49 -25.64 -9.98
CA GLN A 424 -9.68 -24.71 -11.11
C GLN A 424 -8.35 -24.08 -11.53
N GLY A 425 -7.56 -23.63 -10.55
CA GLY A 425 -6.22 -23.14 -10.76
C GLY A 425 -5.27 -24.16 -11.40
N ALA A 426 -5.37 -25.41 -10.97
CA ALA A 426 -4.56 -26.50 -11.50
C ALA A 426 -4.92 -26.81 -12.96
N VAL A 427 -6.21 -26.91 -13.31
CA VAL A 427 -6.65 -27.10 -14.70
C VAL A 427 -6.13 -25.96 -15.59
N PHE A 428 -6.17 -24.73 -15.07
CA PHE A 428 -5.64 -23.57 -15.76
C PHE A 428 -4.11 -23.64 -15.97
N GLY A 429 -3.37 -24.09 -14.95
CA GLY A 429 -1.95 -24.35 -15.06
C GLY A 429 -1.60 -25.42 -16.10
N VAL A 430 -2.40 -26.50 -16.19
CA VAL A 430 -2.26 -27.51 -17.26
C VAL A 430 -2.50 -26.89 -18.64
N ALA A 431 -3.52 -26.05 -18.80
CA ALA A 431 -3.79 -25.35 -20.06
C ALA A 431 -2.62 -24.44 -20.46
N CYS A 432 -2.05 -23.69 -19.52
CA CYS A 432 -0.85 -22.88 -19.76
C CYS A 432 0.36 -23.73 -20.17
N ALA A 433 0.60 -24.85 -19.49
CA ALA A 433 1.67 -25.79 -19.85
C ALA A 433 1.45 -26.38 -21.26
N ALA A 434 0.22 -26.70 -21.63
CA ALA A 434 -0.13 -27.20 -22.96
C ALA A 434 0.10 -26.15 -24.06
N LEU A 435 -0.26 -24.88 -23.83
CA LEU A 435 0.02 -23.78 -24.77
C LEU A 435 1.52 -23.57 -24.97
N LEU A 436 2.31 -23.62 -23.90
CA LEU A 436 3.77 -23.50 -23.97
C LEU A 436 4.42 -24.73 -24.65
N ALA A 437 3.88 -25.93 -24.43
CA ALA A 437 4.30 -27.12 -25.15
C ALA A 437 4.01 -26.99 -26.65
N ALA A 438 2.81 -26.54 -27.03
CA ALA A 438 2.45 -26.27 -28.41
C ALA A 438 3.36 -25.21 -29.06
N ALA A 439 3.69 -24.13 -28.34
CA ALA A 439 4.66 -23.14 -28.79
C ALA A 439 6.04 -23.76 -29.06
N ALA A 440 6.54 -24.62 -28.16
CA ALA A 440 7.81 -25.32 -28.33
C ALA A 440 7.79 -26.28 -29.54
N LEU A 441 6.67 -26.95 -29.82
CA LEU A 441 6.50 -27.82 -30.99
C LEU A 441 6.49 -27.01 -32.31
N LEU A 442 5.87 -25.83 -32.30
CA LEU A 442 5.73 -24.98 -33.47
C LEU A 442 6.93 -24.06 -33.73
N ALA A 443 7.79 -23.84 -32.73
CA ALA A 443 8.88 -22.85 -32.76
C ALA A 443 9.74 -22.89 -34.04
N ARG A 444 10.06 -24.10 -34.54
CA ARG A 444 10.86 -24.27 -35.76
C ARG A 444 10.07 -24.11 -37.06
N ARG A 445 8.78 -24.46 -37.07
CA ARG A 445 7.94 -24.52 -38.29
C ARG A 445 7.14 -23.24 -38.53
N ARG A 446 6.66 -22.61 -37.45
CA ARG A 446 5.76 -21.46 -37.45
C ARG A 446 6.16 -20.51 -36.30
N PRO A 447 7.30 -19.80 -36.42
CA PRO A 447 7.86 -19.01 -35.33
C PRO A 447 6.94 -17.88 -34.86
N THR A 448 6.18 -17.26 -35.78
CA THR A 448 5.17 -16.24 -35.45
C THR A 448 4.02 -16.80 -34.63
N ALA A 449 3.49 -17.98 -35.01
CA ALA A 449 2.45 -18.66 -34.25
C ALA A 449 2.95 -19.10 -32.86
N ALA A 450 4.18 -19.62 -32.77
CA ALA A 450 4.80 -19.97 -31.49
C ALA A 450 4.95 -18.75 -30.57
N ALA A 451 5.39 -17.61 -31.12
CA ALA A 451 5.46 -16.36 -30.36
C ALA A 451 4.08 -15.90 -29.89
N ALA A 452 3.06 -15.95 -30.75
CA ALA A 452 1.69 -15.61 -30.41
C ALA A 452 1.14 -16.53 -29.30
N LEU A 453 1.43 -17.83 -29.33
CA LEU A 453 1.05 -18.77 -28.28
C LEU A 453 1.73 -18.48 -26.93
N VAL A 454 3.00 -18.07 -26.93
CA VAL A 454 3.68 -17.65 -25.68
C VAL A 454 3.03 -16.38 -25.11
N VAL A 455 2.79 -15.37 -25.95
CA VAL A 455 2.11 -14.14 -25.52
C VAL A 455 0.69 -14.45 -25.05
N ALA A 456 -0.05 -15.30 -25.77
CA ALA A 456 -1.40 -15.70 -25.41
C ALA A 456 -1.42 -16.50 -24.11
N ALA A 457 -0.50 -17.44 -23.90
CA ALA A 457 -0.38 -18.17 -22.64
C ALA A 457 -0.19 -17.20 -21.48
N VAL A 458 0.77 -16.28 -21.59
CA VAL A 458 1.01 -15.26 -20.55
C VAL A 458 -0.20 -14.34 -20.39
N ALA A 459 -0.75 -13.77 -21.46
CA ALA A 459 -1.87 -12.81 -21.41
C ALA A 459 -3.20 -13.44 -20.94
N LEU A 460 -3.50 -14.69 -21.31
CA LEU A 460 -4.68 -15.41 -20.84
C LEU A 460 -4.54 -15.76 -19.35
N ASP A 461 -3.35 -16.20 -18.94
CA ASP A 461 -2.97 -16.45 -17.55
C ASP A 461 -3.18 -15.21 -16.65
N LEU A 462 -3.25 -14.04 -17.29
CA LEU A 462 -3.22 -12.72 -16.69
C LEU A 462 -4.54 -11.96 -16.66
N GLY A 463 -5.41 -12.19 -17.64
CA GLY A 463 -6.62 -11.39 -17.83
C GLY A 463 -7.50 -11.33 -16.58
N GLU A 464 -7.45 -12.36 -15.74
CA GLU A 464 -8.30 -12.46 -14.56
C GLU A 464 -7.76 -11.66 -13.35
N ASN A 465 -6.43 -11.51 -13.19
CA ASN A 465 -5.86 -10.63 -12.16
C ASN A 465 -6.24 -9.17 -12.44
N VAL A 466 -6.06 -8.75 -13.69
CA VAL A 466 -6.30 -7.36 -14.11
C VAL A 466 -7.77 -6.98 -14.06
N ARG A 467 -8.68 -7.94 -14.30
CA ARG A 467 -10.12 -7.69 -14.15
C ARG A 467 -10.55 -7.50 -12.70
N ARG A 468 -9.89 -8.18 -11.75
CA ARG A 468 -10.38 -8.27 -10.36
C ARG A 468 -9.77 -7.25 -9.40
N PHE A 469 -8.44 -7.09 -9.43
CA PHE A 469 -7.72 -6.38 -8.36
C PHE A 469 -7.65 -4.86 -8.49
N PRO A 470 -7.64 -4.24 -9.70
CA PRO A 470 -7.64 -2.79 -9.80
C PRO A 470 -8.92 -2.12 -9.26
N ARG A 471 -10.03 -2.86 -9.12
CA ARG A 471 -11.31 -2.36 -8.58
C ARG A 471 -11.75 -1.04 -9.23
N TRP A 472 -11.90 -1.08 -10.56
CA TRP A 472 -12.36 0.05 -11.36
C TRP A 472 -13.72 0.56 -10.89
N GLY A 473 -13.79 1.87 -10.63
CA GLY A 473 -14.99 2.60 -10.24
C GLY A 473 -15.24 3.79 -11.17
N ASP A 474 -16.44 4.35 -11.07
CA ASP A 474 -16.76 5.65 -11.64
C ASP A 474 -16.30 6.76 -10.68
N TRP A 475 -15.44 7.67 -11.13
CA TRP A 475 -15.02 8.79 -10.29
C TRP A 475 -16.15 9.81 -10.09
N ALA A 476 -17.18 9.86 -10.95
CA ALA A 476 -18.32 10.76 -10.77
C ALA A 476 -18.99 10.57 -9.40
N VAL A 477 -18.78 9.40 -8.78
CA VAL A 477 -19.14 9.08 -7.39
C VAL A 477 -18.45 10.00 -6.37
N ALA A 478 -17.21 10.42 -6.61
CA ALA A 478 -16.43 11.34 -5.78
C ALA A 478 -16.71 12.83 -6.10
N GLY A 479 -17.12 13.15 -7.32
CA GLY A 479 -17.61 14.49 -7.67
C GLY A 479 -18.96 14.83 -7.04
N ARG A 480 -19.71 13.83 -6.56
CA ARG A 480 -20.95 14.04 -5.81
C ARG A 480 -20.64 14.26 -4.35
N GLU A 481 -20.82 15.50 -3.93
CA GLU A 481 -20.67 15.88 -2.55
C GLU A 481 -21.69 15.15 -1.63
N PRO A 482 -21.22 14.48 -0.55
CA PRO A 482 -22.10 13.86 0.44
C PRO A 482 -22.96 14.88 1.18
N ALA A 483 -24.19 14.53 1.51
CA ALA A 483 -25.09 15.40 2.30
C ALA A 483 -24.47 15.83 3.64
N MET A 484 -23.63 14.96 4.22
CA MET A 484 -22.89 15.25 5.43
C MET A 484 -21.90 16.42 5.30
N ALA A 485 -21.29 16.63 4.12
CA ALA A 485 -20.36 17.74 3.91
C ALA A 485 -21.06 19.10 4.02
N ALA A 486 -22.24 19.22 3.41
CA ALA A 486 -23.08 20.41 3.53
C ALA A 486 -23.53 20.62 4.99
N ALA A 487 -23.93 19.54 5.69
CA ALA A 487 -24.28 19.62 7.10
C ALA A 487 -23.10 20.11 7.97
N MET A 488 -21.88 19.62 7.74
CA MET A 488 -20.68 20.07 8.46
C MET A 488 -20.40 21.56 8.26
N ARG A 489 -20.58 22.09 7.05
CA ARG A 489 -20.41 23.53 6.78
C ARG A 489 -21.42 24.40 7.51
N SER A 490 -22.62 23.90 7.79
CA SER A 490 -23.63 24.63 8.58
C SER A 490 -23.30 24.71 10.08
N VAL A 491 -22.42 23.83 10.56
CA VAL A 491 -22.05 23.72 11.98
C VAL A 491 -20.73 24.42 12.28
N GLY A 492 -19.79 24.37 11.34
CA GLY A 492 -18.43 24.89 11.52
C GLY A 492 -18.30 26.41 11.59
N PRO A 493 -17.19 26.90 12.17
CA PRO A 493 -16.86 28.32 12.15
C PRO A 493 -16.57 28.81 10.72
N ARG A 494 -16.91 30.06 10.43
CA ARG A 494 -16.54 30.70 9.15
C ARG A 494 -15.02 30.83 9.04
N GLY A 495 -14.48 30.56 7.85
CA GLY A 495 -13.05 30.77 7.53
C GLY A 495 -12.11 29.60 7.86
N HIS A 496 -12.60 28.53 8.48
CA HIS A 496 -11.80 27.32 8.75
C HIS A 496 -12.57 26.05 8.40
N PRO A 497 -11.89 24.95 8.01
CA PRO A 497 -12.53 23.66 7.86
C PRO A 497 -13.24 23.24 9.16
N PRO A 498 -14.53 22.82 9.11
CA PRO A 498 -15.19 22.22 10.25
C PRO A 498 -14.49 20.92 10.65
N ARG A 499 -14.30 20.68 11.96
CA ARG A 499 -13.70 19.48 12.52
C ARG A 499 -14.77 18.48 12.91
N LEU A 500 -14.67 17.29 12.32
CA LEU A 500 -15.50 16.13 12.60
C LEU A 500 -14.75 15.15 13.49
N TYR A 501 -15.35 14.77 14.61
CA TYR A 501 -14.94 13.58 15.37
C TYR A 501 -15.74 12.36 14.93
N ARG A 502 -15.09 11.21 14.78
CA ARG A 502 -15.75 9.93 14.52
C ARG A 502 -15.57 9.00 15.71
N SER A 503 -16.68 8.44 16.19
CA SER A 503 -16.62 7.54 17.34
C SER A 503 -16.20 6.11 16.98
N ASP A 504 -15.33 5.50 17.78
CA ASP A 504 -14.92 4.09 17.63
C ASP A 504 -16.07 3.09 17.71
N ALA A 505 -17.16 3.47 18.38
CA ALA A 505 -18.36 2.65 18.47
C ALA A 505 -19.01 2.49 17.09
N LEU A 506 -19.06 3.58 16.30
CA LEU A 506 -19.52 3.53 14.92
C LEU A 506 -18.63 2.63 14.08
N GLU A 507 -17.32 2.81 14.21
CA GLU A 507 -16.32 2.03 13.47
C GLU A 507 -16.35 0.53 13.81
N ARG A 508 -16.63 0.16 15.06
CA ARG A 508 -16.79 -1.23 15.49
C ARG A 508 -18.11 -1.84 15.03
N SER A 509 -19.19 -1.07 15.00
CA SER A 509 -20.53 -1.56 14.62
C SER A 509 -20.66 -1.95 13.14
N ARG A 510 -19.68 -1.60 12.30
CA ARG A 510 -19.74 -1.72 10.83
C ARG A 510 -18.64 -2.62 10.24
N ARG A 511 -18.01 -3.49 11.05
CA ARG A 511 -16.90 -4.37 10.61
C ARG A 511 -17.27 -5.43 9.54
N SER A 512 -18.50 -5.47 9.05
CA SER A 512 -18.95 -6.34 7.94
C SER A 512 -18.63 -5.67 6.58
N PHE A 513 -17.48 -5.99 5.99
CA PHE A 513 -16.88 -5.36 4.79
C PHE A 513 -17.63 -5.48 3.43
N GLY A 514 -18.94 -5.72 3.42
CA GLY A 514 -19.74 -5.81 2.18
C GLY A 514 -20.58 -4.55 1.87
N GLU A 515 -21.05 -3.84 2.90
CA GLU A 515 -21.96 -2.68 2.78
C GLU A 515 -21.22 -1.32 2.85
N ALA A 516 -19.89 -1.35 2.86
CA ALA A 516 -19.05 -0.26 3.35
C ALA A 516 -18.85 0.90 2.37
N THR A 517 -18.75 0.69 1.05
CA THR A 517 -18.27 1.75 0.13
C THR A 517 -19.20 2.96 0.08
N GLY A 518 -20.52 2.74 0.04
CA GLY A 518 -21.51 3.82 0.11
C GLY A 518 -21.45 4.55 1.45
N PHE A 519 -21.41 3.81 2.56
CA PHE A 519 -21.31 4.38 3.90
C PHE A 519 -20.02 5.19 4.12
N LEU A 520 -18.87 4.68 3.66
CA LEU A 520 -17.57 5.33 3.75
C LEU A 520 -17.58 6.67 3.00
N ARG A 521 -18.22 6.70 1.83
CA ARG A 521 -18.43 7.92 1.05
C ARG A 521 -19.37 8.88 1.76
N GLU A 522 -20.58 8.44 2.11
CA GLU A 522 -21.60 9.30 2.72
C GLU A 522 -21.13 9.89 4.05
N THR A 523 -20.30 9.15 4.78
CA THR A 523 -19.73 9.61 6.03
C THR A 523 -18.35 10.26 5.90
N MET A 524 -17.79 10.39 4.69
CA MET A 524 -16.48 11.00 4.43
C MET A 524 -15.33 10.41 5.28
N ARG A 525 -15.20 9.07 5.34
CA ARG A 525 -14.16 8.41 6.15
C ARG A 525 -12.79 8.40 5.46
N ALA A 526 -11.73 8.41 6.27
CA ALA A 526 -10.33 8.19 5.90
C ALA A 526 -9.89 9.16 4.82
N ASN A 527 -9.68 10.42 5.22
CA ASN A 527 -9.17 11.55 4.43
C ASN A 527 -10.04 12.03 3.26
N THR A 528 -11.08 11.28 2.87
CA THR A 528 -12.03 11.71 1.83
C THR A 528 -12.80 12.98 2.24
N ASN A 529 -12.90 13.27 3.53
CA ASN A 529 -13.39 14.55 4.08
C ASN A 529 -12.63 15.78 3.56
N GLY A 530 -11.32 15.65 3.30
CA GLY A 530 -10.50 16.75 2.79
C GLY A 530 -10.92 17.22 1.40
N LEU A 531 -11.46 16.33 0.57
CA LEU A 531 -12.01 16.66 -0.74
C LEU A 531 -13.21 17.61 -0.66
N TYR A 532 -13.92 17.63 0.47
CA TYR A 532 -15.12 18.43 0.69
C TYR A 532 -14.91 19.55 1.73
N GLY A 533 -13.65 19.84 2.06
CA GLY A 533 -13.28 20.93 2.96
C GLY A 533 -13.61 20.67 4.43
N VAL A 534 -13.73 19.40 4.85
CA VAL A 534 -14.00 18.99 6.23
C VAL A 534 -12.73 18.41 6.83
N ALA A 535 -12.41 18.72 8.09
CA ALA A 535 -11.30 18.13 8.83
C ALA A 535 -11.75 16.95 9.70
N GLU A 536 -10.94 15.90 9.82
CA GLU A 536 -11.24 14.69 10.59
C GLU A 536 -10.31 14.55 11.81
N LEU A 537 -10.88 14.22 12.97
CA LEU A 537 -10.15 13.94 14.21
C LEU A 537 -10.39 12.49 14.70
N PRO A 538 -9.32 11.72 15.00
CA PRO A 538 -7.91 12.12 14.89
C PRO A 538 -7.38 12.15 13.45
N GLY A 539 -8.16 11.69 12.47
CA GLY A 539 -7.74 11.54 11.07
C GLY A 539 -6.90 10.28 10.84
N TYR A 540 -6.54 10.01 9.58
CA TYR A 540 -5.75 8.84 9.19
C TYR A 540 -4.49 9.26 8.42
N ASP A 541 -3.39 9.50 9.13
CA ASP A 541 -2.08 9.72 8.51
C ASP A 541 -0.96 9.42 9.53
N VAL A 542 0.23 9.06 9.04
CA VAL A 542 1.40 8.81 9.92
C VAL A 542 2.05 10.10 10.40
N GLY A 543 1.78 11.23 9.73
CA GLY A 543 2.18 12.58 10.15
C GLY A 543 1.37 13.14 11.33
N VAL A 544 0.31 12.48 11.78
CA VAL A 544 -0.48 12.94 12.95
C VAL A 544 0.28 12.68 14.27
N PRO A 545 0.48 13.70 15.12
CA PRO A 545 1.14 13.53 16.41
C PRO A 545 0.42 12.55 17.35
N LEU A 546 1.20 11.79 18.12
CA LEU A 546 0.71 10.76 19.04
C LEU A 546 -0.22 11.32 20.12
N GLU A 547 0.08 12.51 20.61
CA GLU A 547 -0.65 13.20 21.68
C GLU A 547 -2.07 13.58 21.23
N THR A 548 -2.22 13.95 19.96
CA THR A 548 -3.53 14.26 19.37
C THR A 548 -4.40 13.02 19.37
N THR A 549 -3.87 11.91 18.86
CA THR A 549 -4.57 10.62 18.84
C THR A 549 -4.94 10.16 20.25
N ALA A 550 -3.98 10.19 21.19
CA ALA A 550 -4.20 9.78 22.57
C ALA A 550 -5.29 10.62 23.27
N LEU A 551 -5.36 11.93 23.00
CA LEU A 551 -6.39 12.80 23.58
C LEU A 551 -7.78 12.46 23.04
N VAL A 552 -7.90 12.19 21.74
CA VAL A 552 -9.15 11.78 21.10
C VAL A 552 -9.63 10.42 21.61
N GLU A 553 -8.70 9.48 21.82
CA GLU A 553 -8.98 8.13 22.33
C GLU A 553 -9.46 8.11 23.79
N ARG A 554 -9.34 9.21 24.55
CA ARG A 554 -9.93 9.31 25.91
C ARG A 554 -11.46 9.25 25.88
N ARG A 555 -12.11 9.49 24.73
CA ARG A 555 -13.57 9.39 24.53
C ARG A 555 -14.37 10.28 25.49
N ARG A 556 -13.87 11.50 25.73
CA ARG A 556 -14.51 12.48 26.62
C ARG A 556 -14.97 13.69 25.84
N ILE A 557 -16.18 14.17 26.13
CA ILE A 557 -16.72 15.39 25.53
C ILE A 557 -15.80 16.59 25.78
N ASP A 558 -15.15 16.65 26.94
CA ASP A 558 -14.19 17.70 27.28
C ASP A 558 -12.97 17.71 26.35
N ALA A 559 -12.50 16.52 25.95
CA ALA A 559 -11.41 16.41 24.98
C ALA A 559 -11.84 16.93 23.60
N LEU A 560 -13.07 16.63 23.18
CA LEU A 560 -13.64 17.14 21.93
C LEU A 560 -13.76 18.68 21.95
N ARG A 561 -14.19 19.25 23.10
CA ARG A 561 -14.29 20.71 23.29
C ARG A 561 -12.93 21.41 23.24
N VAL A 562 -11.92 20.83 23.89
CA VAL A 562 -10.52 21.30 23.88
C VAL A 562 -9.94 21.27 22.47
N LEU A 563 -10.26 20.23 21.70
CA LEU A 563 -9.85 20.08 20.30
C LEU A 563 -10.70 20.88 19.31
N SER A 564 -11.63 21.70 19.79
CA SER A 564 -12.56 22.49 18.98
C SER A 564 -13.33 21.63 17.96
N VAL A 565 -13.73 20.42 18.31
CA VAL A 565 -14.51 19.55 17.42
C VAL A 565 -15.88 20.18 17.20
N ASP A 566 -16.27 20.45 15.97
CA ASP A 566 -17.55 21.12 15.67
C ASP A 566 -18.73 20.13 15.70
N ALA A 567 -18.49 18.91 15.22
CA ALA A 567 -19.49 17.85 15.20
C ALA A 567 -18.89 16.46 15.46
N ALA A 568 -19.71 15.57 16.01
CA ALA A 568 -19.39 14.18 16.30
C ALA A 568 -20.33 13.24 15.53
N LEU A 569 -19.76 12.30 14.79
CA LEU A 569 -20.49 11.22 14.13
C LEU A 569 -20.53 9.98 15.03
N MET A 570 -21.74 9.55 15.37
CA MET A 570 -21.98 8.48 16.34
C MET A 570 -23.02 7.47 15.81
N PRO A 571 -23.05 6.23 16.34
CA PRO A 571 -24.13 5.30 16.02
C PRO A 571 -25.49 5.92 16.32
N THR A 572 -26.46 5.71 15.43
CA THR A 572 -27.85 6.09 15.68
C THR A 572 -28.36 5.34 16.92
N ARG A 573 -28.94 6.07 17.88
CA ARG A 573 -29.52 5.53 19.13
C ARG A 573 -30.90 6.15 19.36
N SER A 574 -31.83 5.34 19.85
CA SER A 574 -33.11 5.83 20.38
C SER A 574 -32.89 6.61 21.69
N GLY A 575 -33.57 7.75 21.85
CA GLY A 575 -33.47 8.60 23.05
C GLY A 575 -32.67 9.90 22.85
N ALA A 576 -32.48 10.67 23.92
CA ALA A 576 -31.75 11.95 23.89
C ALA A 576 -30.24 11.76 23.66
N PRO A 577 -29.55 12.70 22.99
CA PRO A 577 -28.10 12.65 22.85
C PRO A 577 -27.39 12.80 24.20
N PRO A 578 -26.15 12.29 24.36
CA PRO A 578 -25.34 12.52 25.55
C PRO A 578 -25.20 14.01 25.88
N ALA A 579 -25.05 14.34 27.18
CA ALA A 579 -24.85 15.71 27.63
C ALA A 579 -23.66 16.38 26.91
N GLY A 580 -23.85 17.62 26.45
CA GLY A 580 -22.87 18.36 25.64
C GLY A 580 -22.93 18.08 24.13
N LEU A 581 -23.87 17.25 23.67
CA LEU A 581 -24.15 17.01 22.26
C LEU A 581 -25.58 17.41 21.89
N GLN A 582 -25.74 18.02 20.71
CA GLN A 582 -27.04 18.31 20.11
C GLN A 582 -27.20 17.48 18.84
N ARG A 583 -28.25 16.65 18.77
CA ARG A 583 -28.56 15.87 17.56
C ARG A 583 -28.89 16.82 16.40
N LEU A 584 -28.30 16.57 15.22
CA LEU A 584 -28.56 17.33 14.00
C LEU A 584 -29.41 16.50 13.03
N SER A 585 -28.83 15.49 12.43
CA SER A 585 -29.48 14.64 11.42
C SER A 585 -28.83 13.27 11.33
N GLU A 586 -29.59 12.29 10.87
CA GLU A 586 -29.04 11.01 10.42
C GLU A 586 -28.49 11.20 9.01
N VAL A 587 -27.19 11.01 8.84
CA VAL A 587 -26.47 11.31 7.59
C VAL A 587 -26.20 10.07 6.76
N ALA A 588 -26.25 8.90 7.40
CA ALA A 588 -26.26 7.60 6.74
C ALA A 588 -27.01 6.62 7.66
N PRO A 589 -27.58 5.52 7.12
CA PRO A 589 -28.28 4.54 7.94
C PRO A 589 -27.42 4.10 9.12
N GLY A 590 -27.87 4.29 10.36
CA GLY A 590 -27.13 3.93 11.57
C GLY A 590 -26.02 4.91 11.99
N ALA A 591 -25.89 6.06 11.35
CA ALA A 591 -24.92 7.11 11.70
C ALA A 591 -25.60 8.48 11.83
N THR A 592 -25.60 9.02 13.04
CA THR A 592 -26.17 10.33 13.36
C THR A 592 -25.08 11.35 13.65
N LEU A 593 -25.21 12.52 13.02
CA LEU A 593 -24.34 13.67 13.26
C LEU A 593 -24.87 14.49 14.45
N HIS A 594 -23.97 14.86 15.35
CA HIS A 594 -24.27 15.68 16.52
C HIS A 594 -23.36 16.91 16.53
N ARG A 595 -23.90 18.10 16.83
CA ARG A 595 -23.10 19.28 17.16
C ARG A 595 -22.49 19.11 18.55
N VAL A 596 -21.21 19.44 18.70
CA VAL A 596 -20.56 19.52 20.01
C VAL A 596 -20.81 20.91 20.58
N LEU A 597 -21.37 20.97 21.80
CA LEU A 597 -21.66 22.23 22.47
C LEU A 597 -20.46 22.71 23.27
N ASP A 598 -20.35 24.03 23.47
CA ASP A 598 -19.34 24.68 24.31
C ASP A 598 -17.88 24.37 23.92
N THR A 599 -17.61 24.29 22.62
CA THR A 599 -16.26 24.06 22.07
C THR A 599 -15.38 25.30 22.26
N LEU A 600 -14.10 25.09 22.57
CA LEU A 600 -13.13 26.19 22.62
C LEU A 600 -12.80 26.71 21.20
N PRO A 601 -12.39 27.98 21.06
CA PRO A 601 -11.86 28.50 19.80
C PRO A 601 -10.68 27.67 19.29
N ARG A 602 -10.39 27.72 17.99
CA ARG A 602 -9.25 26.99 17.37
C ARG A 602 -7.89 27.29 18.02
N SER A 603 -7.74 28.50 18.54
CA SER A 603 -6.56 28.99 19.24
C SER A 603 -6.98 29.65 20.55
N TYR A 604 -6.41 29.23 21.66
CA TYR A 604 -6.63 29.82 22.97
C TYR A 604 -5.36 29.69 23.81
N VAL A 605 -5.20 30.61 24.76
CA VAL A 605 -4.10 30.57 25.74
C VAL A 605 -4.68 30.04 27.03
N ALA A 606 -4.19 28.88 27.47
CA ALA A 606 -4.48 28.40 28.82
C ALA A 606 -3.73 29.29 29.82
N ARG A 607 -4.47 29.97 30.70
CA ARG A 607 -3.90 30.87 31.72
C ARG A 607 -3.71 30.20 33.08
N GLU A 608 -4.54 29.21 33.37
CA GLU A 608 -4.55 28.48 34.63
C GLU A 608 -5.13 27.08 34.37
N SER A 609 -4.59 26.07 35.04
CA SER A 609 -5.14 24.71 35.05
C SER A 609 -5.34 24.30 36.50
N VAL A 610 -6.58 24.03 36.89
CA VAL A 610 -6.91 23.51 38.21
C VAL A 610 -7.33 22.06 38.05
N GLU A 611 -6.67 21.16 38.76
CA GLU A 611 -7.10 19.77 38.86
C GLU A 611 -8.37 19.72 39.72
N LEU A 612 -9.51 19.43 39.10
CA LEU A 612 -10.75 19.23 39.85
C LEU A 612 -10.73 17.82 40.44
N SER A 613 -10.41 17.73 41.74
CA SER A 613 -10.67 16.50 42.49
C SER A 613 -12.18 16.21 42.48
N LEU A 614 -12.55 14.93 42.39
CA LEU A 614 -13.94 14.48 42.33
C LEU A 614 -14.79 14.98 43.52
N GLU A 615 -14.15 15.34 44.64
CA GLU A 615 -14.79 15.85 45.86
C GLU A 615 -15.26 17.31 45.76
N GLY A 616 -14.74 18.09 44.81
CA GLY A 616 -15.06 19.52 44.67
C GLY A 616 -16.44 19.84 44.09
N ARG A 617 -17.15 18.86 43.50
CA ARG A 617 -18.49 19.08 42.92
C ARG A 617 -19.60 19.23 43.96
N ALA A 618 -19.38 18.85 45.22
CA ALA A 618 -20.38 18.97 46.28
C ALA A 618 -20.43 20.37 46.93
N ARG A 619 -19.56 21.31 46.54
CA ARG A 619 -19.53 22.69 47.06
C ARG A 619 -19.82 23.75 45.99
N ALA A 620 -20.78 23.48 45.10
CA ALA A 620 -21.56 24.59 44.53
C ALA A 620 -22.62 24.99 45.57
N PRO A 621 -22.83 26.28 45.89
CA PRO A 621 -23.80 26.66 46.91
C PRO A 621 -25.19 26.19 46.51
N ALA A 622 -25.72 25.23 47.28
CA ALA A 622 -27.10 24.79 47.17
C ALA A 622 -28.02 25.97 47.49
N ARG A 623 -29.00 26.21 46.61
CA ARG A 623 -30.19 27.00 46.96
C ARG A 623 -30.85 26.37 48.20
N PRO A 624 -31.35 27.15 49.16
CA PRO A 624 -31.85 26.61 50.42
C PRO A 624 -33.19 25.88 50.20
N GLY A 625 -33.32 24.68 50.76
CA GLY A 625 -34.61 24.00 50.89
C GLY A 625 -34.52 22.50 51.21
N GLY A 626 -34.78 22.14 52.48
CA GLY A 626 -35.52 20.91 52.83
C GLY A 626 -34.74 19.63 53.20
N GLY A 627 -34.36 19.53 54.48
CA GLY A 627 -34.74 18.43 55.38
C GLY A 627 -34.45 16.94 55.08
N ALA A 628 -33.55 16.38 55.89
CA ALA A 628 -33.72 15.17 56.71
C ALA A 628 -33.32 13.73 56.20
N ARG A 629 -32.25 13.23 56.86
CA ARG A 629 -32.08 11.96 57.62
C ARG A 629 -31.75 10.61 56.94
N GLY A 630 -30.67 9.98 57.47
CA GLY A 630 -30.42 8.52 57.62
C GLY A 630 -29.37 7.96 56.64
N ALA A 631 -28.08 7.69 56.93
CA ALA A 631 -27.37 6.94 57.99
C ALA A 631 -27.22 5.42 57.74
N GLY A 632 -25.95 4.94 57.69
CA GLY A 632 -25.47 3.55 57.89
C GLY A 632 -25.00 2.83 56.61
N ALA A 633 -23.70 2.66 56.27
CA ALA A 633 -22.63 1.84 56.89
C ALA A 633 -22.94 0.32 56.89
N ALA A 634 -22.06 -0.66 56.62
CA ALA A 634 -20.66 -0.78 56.19
C ALA A 634 -20.35 -2.29 55.96
N ALA A 635 -19.25 -2.58 55.23
CA ALA A 635 -18.37 -3.76 55.27
C ALA A 635 -18.94 -5.18 54.96
N GLY A 636 -18.23 -6.11 54.29
CA GLY A 636 -16.86 -6.16 53.78
C GLY A 636 -16.51 -7.60 53.32
N ILE A 637 -15.23 -7.77 52.95
CA ILE A 637 -14.45 -9.02 52.80
C ILE A 637 -14.13 -9.49 51.36
N THR A 638 -12.81 -9.62 51.18
CA THR A 638 -11.95 -9.91 50.03
C THR A 638 -11.61 -11.41 49.87
N LYS A 639 -11.44 -11.93 48.63
CA LYS A 639 -10.14 -12.48 48.12
C LYS A 639 -10.20 -13.05 46.69
N HIS A 640 -9.20 -12.60 45.91
CA HIS A 640 -8.50 -13.12 44.72
C HIS A 640 -9.06 -14.17 43.75
N GLY A 641 -9.02 -13.80 42.45
CA GLY A 641 -8.91 -14.69 41.30
C GLY A 641 -8.71 -13.90 40.00
N HIS A 642 -7.60 -14.13 39.29
CA HIS A 642 -7.19 -13.47 38.05
C HIS A 642 -8.24 -13.56 36.92
N SER A 643 -8.72 -12.40 36.44
CA SER A 643 -9.05 -12.14 35.03
C SER A 643 -9.12 -10.62 34.81
N GLY A 644 -8.18 -10.06 34.07
CA GLY A 644 -8.08 -8.61 33.81
C GLY A 644 -9.10 -8.13 32.78
N GLY A 645 -10.39 -8.20 33.11
CA GLY A 645 -11.43 -7.47 32.40
C GLY A 645 -11.51 -6.05 32.98
N HIS A 646 -10.98 -5.06 32.27
CA HIS A 646 -11.22 -3.66 32.64
C HIS A 646 -12.67 -3.27 32.29
N ARG A 647 -13.60 -3.55 33.22
CA ARG A 647 -14.75 -2.68 33.47
C ARG A 647 -14.19 -1.43 34.14
N GLY A 648 -14.06 -0.35 33.38
CA GLY A 648 -13.73 0.96 33.94
C GLY A 648 -14.93 1.49 34.71
N GLU A 649 -14.86 1.46 36.04
CA GLU A 649 -15.69 2.31 36.87
C GLU A 649 -15.39 3.77 36.53
N GLY A 650 -16.44 4.52 36.22
CA GLY A 650 -16.38 5.90 35.78
C GLY A 650 -15.97 6.84 36.91
N GLY A 651 -14.67 7.03 37.10
CA GLY A 651 -14.13 8.22 37.78
C GLY A 651 -14.21 9.43 36.84
N ALA A 652 -15.27 10.23 36.97
CA ALA A 652 -15.50 11.43 36.16
C ALA A 652 -14.54 12.58 36.54
N LEU A 653 -13.31 12.58 36.03
CA LEU A 653 -12.35 13.67 36.20
C LEU A 653 -12.75 14.89 35.34
N SER A 654 -13.87 15.55 35.61
CA SER A 654 -14.39 16.64 34.77
C SER A 654 -13.44 17.82 34.70
N ILE A 655 -13.20 18.37 33.50
CA ILE A 655 -12.55 19.67 33.36
C ILE A 655 -13.67 20.72 33.39
N GLY A 656 -13.81 21.44 34.50
CA GLY A 656 -14.72 22.57 34.61
C GLY A 656 -14.02 23.82 34.06
N LEU A 657 -14.45 24.30 32.90
CA LEU A 657 -13.92 25.54 32.32
C LEU A 657 -14.88 26.68 32.67
N HIS A 658 -14.47 27.57 33.57
CA HIS A 658 -15.18 28.82 33.86
C HIS A 658 -14.57 29.97 33.05
N GLY A 659 -15.12 30.22 31.87
CA GLY A 659 -14.80 31.43 31.11
C GLY A 659 -15.60 32.62 31.63
N ARG A 660 -15.01 33.50 32.44
CA ARG A 660 -15.59 34.84 32.63
C ARG A 660 -15.38 35.64 31.35
N ARG A 661 -16.43 35.81 30.54
CA ARG A 661 -16.49 36.91 29.56
C ARG A 661 -16.48 38.22 30.33
N ARG A 662 -15.33 38.89 30.43
CA ARG A 662 -15.35 40.34 30.66
C ARG A 662 -15.76 40.98 29.34
N ALA A 663 -17.01 41.42 29.25
CA ALA A 663 -17.40 42.46 28.33
C ALA A 663 -16.57 43.71 28.70
N ARG A 664 -15.56 44.04 27.90
CA ARG A 664 -15.04 45.41 27.90
C ARG A 664 -15.98 46.21 27.01
N GLY A 665 -16.95 46.85 27.66
CA GLY A 665 -17.58 48.05 27.12
C GLY A 665 -16.52 49.16 27.03
N ARG A 666 -16.58 49.86 25.90
CA ARG A 666 -15.89 51.09 25.48
C ARG A 666 -15.23 51.94 26.57
N LEU A 667 -13.97 52.32 26.34
CA LEU A 667 -13.59 53.58 25.70
C LEU A 667 -12.40 53.31 24.76
#